data_AF-A0A9C7PR93-F1
#
_entry.id   AF-A0A9C7PR93-F1
#
_cell.length_a   1.000
_cell.length_b   1.000
_cell.length_c   1.000
_cell.angle_alpha   90.00
_cell.angle_beta   90.00
_cell.angle_gamma   90.00
#
_symmetry.space_group_name_H-M   'P 1'
#
loop_
_entity.id
_entity.type
_entity.pdbx_description
1 polymer ?
#
loop_
_entity_poly.entity_id
_entity_poly.type
_entity_poly.pdbx_seq_one_letter_code
_entity_poly.pdbx_strand_id
1 'polypeptide(L)'
;MTLVGKSKSGGWWSVSKGWLKRYFCYQERRLLSSFLPTNYCKVSSQYSSCFSWSSSCYCRRNYWTLKPPSRCIKVSLPSKNSYLGNWLVHAQMSNDMKQETMATKTNRLAREKSPYLLQHANNPVDWYPWGEEAFQRAKEENKPIFLSVGYSTCHWCHVMEKESFQNESIARILNTHFVPIKVDREERPDVDGVYMTFIQATNGNGGWPMSVFLTPDLVPFVGTTYLPPDRFASALQQITEKWRTSKEEIEQEGSRVLNALQQYLDAPRKDDSLNITTDCLEQGYVEAKEMFDEEYGGFGTAPKFPRPVVYDYLFTLYWFDGGKTERAKDCLRMALQTLSNMAKGGIHDHLGGGFHRYSVDQYWHVPHFEKMLYDQSQLLQSYLDAYLITKDESFRETATDILTYVLRDMTDKKTGAFFSAEDADSLEPFSTVSSSNDTETKKEGAFYTWTDFECKLILGPTTSKLISEYFGIKPEGNARPGSDPFGELGGKNILYIAKSLTEVSKLMGLSEVAANAAIQEAKQKLWEQRNLRARPHLDDKIITSWNAMMIYSLVKAYMVLEDEQYLKKAMDAAAFLKNYMMETSQETTLIYRSYREGRSDVEGFVEDYAHTIRAFLSLFEATGNEEWLKYAIQLQRKQDSTFYDEVNGGYFSTSSQAKNILLRRKDDYDGSEPSPSAVSGWNLFRLGVLTGDDKYYEKFKSTINAFSIPLNKAPFGLPAMLINCCLLLKEATRVVLVSDSWKEPQSRDLVRVIMSRFEPNRVLVPLYSNNRRFLSSLSTELTAMKMIQDSPTAYVCHGKTCKNPVTTKEELAASLDSEG
;
A
#
# COMPACT_ATOMS: atom_id res chain seq x y z
N MET A 1 4.76 -47.54 39.60
CA MET A 1 3.65 -47.91 40.51
C MET A 1 2.35 -47.84 39.73
N THR A 2 1.43 -48.76 40.01
CA THR A 2 0.21 -49.01 39.22
C THR A 2 -0.98 -49.12 40.18
N LEU A 3 -2.15 -48.60 39.78
CA LEU A 3 -3.54 -48.95 40.22
C LEU A 3 -4.45 -47.84 39.62
N VAL A 4 -5.38 -48.01 38.67
CA VAL A 4 -6.34 -49.06 38.24
C VAL A 4 -7.71 -49.01 38.97
N GLY A 5 -8.76 -48.74 38.17
CA GLY A 5 -10.16 -49.08 38.44
C GLY A 5 -10.83 -49.60 37.15
N LYS A 6 -11.59 -50.71 37.23
CA LYS A 6 -12.31 -51.39 36.11
C LYS A 6 -13.79 -50.90 36.06
N SER A 7 -14.69 -51.18 35.09
CA SER A 7 -15.03 -52.41 34.33
C SER A 7 -16.19 -52.13 33.29
N LYS A 8 -16.71 -53.01 32.39
CA LYS A 8 -16.43 -54.44 32.09
C LYS A 8 -16.75 -54.97 30.64
N SER A 9 -17.34 -54.25 29.68
CA SER A 9 -17.89 -54.82 28.40
C SER A 9 -17.33 -54.18 27.11
N GLY A 10 -17.17 -54.89 25.98
CA GLY A 10 -17.41 -56.32 25.73
C GLY A 10 -17.53 -56.67 24.24
N GLY A 11 -16.43 -56.62 23.47
CA GLY A 11 -16.42 -57.01 22.05
C GLY A 11 -15.00 -57.15 21.49
N TRP A 12 -14.68 -58.33 20.94
CA TRP A 12 -13.37 -58.66 20.39
C TRP A 12 -13.36 -58.53 18.86
N TRP A 13 -12.26 -58.05 18.27
CA TRP A 13 -11.56 -58.68 17.12
C TRP A 13 -10.12 -58.15 17.04
N SER A 14 -9.20 -58.94 16.49
CA SER A 14 -7.75 -58.78 16.66
C SER A 14 -7.08 -57.76 15.74
N VAL A 15 -6.09 -57.03 16.28
CA VAL A 15 -5.15 -56.18 15.52
C VAL A 15 -4.15 -57.05 14.74
N SER A 16 -4.01 -56.80 13.44
CA SER A 16 -2.84 -57.22 12.65
C SER A 16 -2.03 -55.99 12.22
N LYS A 17 -0.72 -55.99 12.52
CA LYS A 17 0.21 -54.94 12.07
C LYS A 17 0.46 -55.09 10.58
N GLY A 18 0.05 -54.13 9.75
CA GLY A 18 0.12 -54.31 8.29
C GLY A 18 0.04 -53.07 7.40
N TRP A 19 0.19 -51.84 7.92
CA TRP A 19 0.06 -50.61 7.11
C TRP A 19 1.20 -49.61 7.35
N LEU A 20 2.39 -49.92 6.83
CA LEU A 20 3.51 -48.95 6.69
C LEU A 20 4.53 -49.32 5.59
N LYS A 21 4.17 -50.23 4.67
CA LYS A 21 4.97 -50.60 3.48
C LYS A 21 4.06 -50.94 2.30
N ARG A 22 3.36 -49.93 1.73
CA ARG A 22 2.70 -50.00 0.41
C ARG A 22 2.15 -48.64 -0.07
N TYR A 23 3.00 -47.63 -0.23
CA TYR A 23 2.69 -46.46 -1.08
C TYR A 23 3.92 -45.85 -1.79
N PHE A 24 4.99 -46.63 -1.94
CA PHE A 24 6.15 -46.34 -2.80
C PHE A 24 6.29 -47.47 -3.84
N CYS A 25 5.36 -47.53 -4.80
CA CYS A 25 5.48 -48.24 -6.08
C CYS A 25 4.22 -48.05 -6.93
N TYR A 26 4.00 -46.86 -7.52
CA TYR A 26 3.09 -46.71 -8.68
C TYR A 26 3.36 -45.45 -9.52
N GLN A 27 4.64 -45.16 -9.81
CA GLN A 27 5.05 -44.26 -10.87
C GLN A 27 6.18 -44.90 -11.68
N GLU A 28 5.80 -45.74 -12.64
CA GLU A 28 6.52 -46.00 -13.90
C GLU A 28 5.66 -46.95 -14.76
N ARG A 29 5.44 -46.57 -16.03
CA ARG A 29 4.60 -47.20 -17.08
C ARG A 29 3.19 -46.61 -17.29
N ARG A 30 3.13 -45.55 -18.09
CA ARG A 30 2.23 -45.44 -19.27
C ARG A 30 2.59 -44.21 -20.11
N LEU A 31 3.54 -44.39 -21.02
CA LEU A 31 3.68 -43.58 -22.24
C LEU A 31 3.67 -44.54 -23.43
N LEU A 32 3.16 -44.05 -24.57
CA LEU A 32 2.98 -44.76 -25.84
C LEU A 32 1.88 -45.83 -25.89
N SER A 33 0.65 -45.40 -26.22
CA SER A 33 -0.08 -45.95 -27.38
C SER A 33 -1.29 -45.08 -27.77
N SER A 34 -1.33 -44.68 -29.04
CA SER A 34 -2.52 -44.34 -29.86
C SER A 34 -3.57 -43.35 -29.31
N PHE A 35 -3.74 -42.22 -30.01
CA PHE A 35 -4.86 -42.07 -30.95
C PHE A 35 -4.49 -41.12 -32.10
N LEU A 36 -4.85 -41.51 -33.33
CA LEU A 36 -4.76 -40.68 -34.54
C LEU A 36 -6.05 -39.86 -34.71
N PRO A 37 -6.00 -38.68 -35.36
CA PRO A 37 -7.18 -37.86 -35.64
C PRO A 37 -7.78 -38.16 -37.03
N THR A 38 -9.11 -38.06 -37.12
CA THR A 38 -9.92 -37.97 -38.34
C THR A 38 -11.16 -37.11 -38.00
N ASN A 39 -11.74 -36.25 -38.87
CA ASN A 39 -11.53 -36.10 -40.31
C ASN A 39 -12.05 -34.73 -40.87
N TYR A 40 -11.43 -34.25 -41.97
CA TYR A 40 -11.92 -33.23 -42.95
C TYR A 40 -12.12 -31.74 -42.51
N CYS A 41 -11.85 -30.71 -43.35
CA CYS A 41 -11.55 -30.68 -44.79
C CYS A 41 -10.79 -29.41 -45.30
N LYS A 42 -10.09 -29.56 -46.45
CA LYS A 42 -9.69 -28.58 -47.50
C LYS A 42 -8.45 -27.64 -47.39
N VAL A 43 -7.34 -28.15 -47.95
CA VAL A 43 -6.63 -27.67 -49.18
C VAL A 43 -6.01 -26.24 -49.23
N SER A 44 -4.67 -26.18 -49.20
CA SER A 44 -3.75 -25.76 -50.31
C SER A 44 -2.31 -25.56 -49.77
N SER A 45 -1.36 -26.49 -49.99
CA SER A 45 -0.31 -26.46 -51.04
C SER A 45 0.59 -25.20 -51.01
N GLN A 46 1.89 -25.28 -50.71
CA GLN A 46 2.94 -25.77 -51.65
C GLN A 46 4.33 -25.90 -50.95
N TYR A 47 5.17 -26.86 -51.41
CA TYR A 47 6.66 -26.91 -51.50
C TYR A 47 7.57 -26.29 -50.39
N SER A 48 8.72 -26.86 -49.97
CA SER A 48 9.46 -28.08 -50.38
C SER A 48 10.73 -28.33 -49.53
N SER A 49 11.19 -29.60 -49.49
CA SER A 49 12.61 -30.06 -49.39
C SER A 49 13.48 -29.69 -48.15
N CYS A 50 14.43 -30.52 -47.66
CA CYS A 50 14.80 -31.93 -47.89
C CYS A 50 15.82 -32.43 -46.82
N PHE A 51 16.18 -33.73 -46.91
CA PHE A 51 17.37 -34.42 -46.36
C PHE A 51 17.37 -35.03 -44.93
N SER A 52 17.00 -36.33 -44.90
CA SER A 52 17.68 -37.49 -44.27
C SER A 52 18.54 -37.31 -43.01
N TRP A 53 18.24 -37.98 -41.88
CA TRP A 53 18.45 -39.43 -41.63
C TRP A 53 19.86 -39.98 -41.90
N SER A 54 20.58 -40.34 -40.82
CA SER A 54 21.18 -41.67 -40.68
C SER A 54 21.37 -42.03 -39.20
N SER A 55 21.42 -43.32 -38.91
CA SER A 55 21.32 -43.89 -37.55
C SER A 55 22.64 -44.54 -37.13
N SER A 56 22.90 -44.69 -35.82
CA SER A 56 23.20 -46.00 -35.20
C SER A 56 23.62 -45.90 -33.73
N CYS A 57 23.20 -46.89 -32.94
CA CYS A 57 23.60 -47.12 -31.55
C CYS A 57 25.04 -47.64 -31.42
N TYR A 58 25.65 -47.45 -30.25
CA TYR A 58 26.39 -48.54 -29.61
C TYR A 58 26.27 -48.48 -28.07
N CYS A 59 26.25 -49.66 -27.44
CA CYS A 59 25.97 -49.86 -26.02
C CYS A 59 27.11 -50.65 -25.37
N ARG A 60 27.49 -50.33 -24.11
CA ARG A 60 28.28 -51.24 -23.26
C ARG A 60 27.97 -51.04 -21.77
N ARG A 61 27.77 -52.18 -21.08
CA ARG A 61 27.65 -52.32 -19.62
C ARG A 61 29.04 -52.52 -19.00
N ASN A 62 29.18 -52.29 -17.68
CA ASN A 62 29.63 -53.30 -16.70
C ASN A 62 29.50 -52.79 -15.25
N TYR A 63 29.81 -53.64 -14.26
CA TYR A 63 29.05 -53.75 -12.99
C TYR A 63 29.95 -54.24 -11.82
N TRP A 64 29.63 -53.88 -10.56
CA TRP A 64 30.05 -54.47 -9.26
C TRP A 64 31.56 -54.43 -8.85
N THR A 65 31.96 -54.01 -7.64
CA THR A 65 31.79 -54.73 -6.34
C THR A 65 32.28 -53.91 -5.12
N LEU A 66 31.87 -54.30 -3.90
CA LEU A 66 32.23 -53.74 -2.56
C LEU A 66 33.16 -54.68 -1.77
N LYS A 67 34.01 -54.15 -0.84
CA LYS A 67 34.45 -54.80 0.43
C LYS A 67 35.22 -53.84 1.40
N PRO A 68 35.57 -54.19 2.68
CA PRO A 68 35.20 -53.35 3.85
C PRO A 68 36.39 -52.99 4.79
N PRO A 69 36.19 -52.37 5.99
CA PRO A 69 37.27 -51.77 6.79
C PRO A 69 37.79 -52.65 7.95
N SER A 70 38.90 -52.25 8.58
CA SER A 70 39.32 -52.79 9.90
C SER A 70 40.24 -51.86 10.70
N ARG A 71 39.90 -51.61 11.98
CA ARG A 71 40.69 -51.97 13.19
C ARG A 71 40.06 -51.40 14.46
N CYS A 72 40.17 -52.15 15.56
CA CYS A 72 39.66 -51.79 16.89
C CYS A 72 40.80 -51.45 17.85
N ILE A 73 40.57 -50.55 18.82
CA ILE A 73 41.31 -50.52 20.10
C ILE A 73 40.29 -50.29 21.24
N LYS A 74 40.43 -51.03 22.35
CA LYS A 74 39.68 -50.87 23.61
C LYS A 74 40.45 -49.96 24.58
N VAL A 75 39.75 -49.15 25.38
CA VAL A 75 40.25 -48.69 26.70
C VAL A 75 39.11 -48.72 27.73
N SER A 76 39.45 -48.98 29.00
CA SER A 76 38.57 -49.25 30.14
C SER A 76 38.37 -48.05 31.08
N LEU A 77 37.26 -48.03 31.83
CA LEU A 77 37.02 -47.14 32.99
C LEU A 77 37.76 -47.64 34.25
N PRO A 78 38.11 -46.76 35.21
CA PRO A 78 37.33 -46.72 36.47
C PRO A 78 37.22 -45.37 37.23
N SER A 79 36.05 -45.18 37.85
CA SER A 79 35.72 -44.59 39.18
C SER A 79 36.26 -43.23 39.73
N LYS A 80 35.26 -42.38 40.10
CA LYS A 80 35.07 -41.61 41.36
C LYS A 80 35.76 -40.25 41.66
N ASN A 81 34.89 -39.33 42.10
CA ASN A 81 35.04 -38.26 43.12
C ASN A 81 35.71 -36.89 42.79
N SER A 82 34.81 -35.90 42.60
CA SER A 82 34.54 -34.77 43.54
C SER A 82 35.25 -33.41 43.44
N TYR A 83 34.40 -32.37 43.59
CA TYR A 83 34.61 -30.99 44.06
C TYR A 83 35.29 -29.90 43.20
N LEU A 84 34.52 -28.81 43.02
CA LEU A 84 34.84 -27.37 43.12
C LEU A 84 35.97 -26.74 42.30
N GLY A 85 35.64 -25.58 41.69
CA GLY A 85 36.53 -24.42 41.65
C GLY A 85 36.77 -23.81 40.27
N ASN A 86 36.40 -22.53 40.12
CA ASN A 86 36.92 -21.67 39.05
C ASN A 86 38.45 -21.54 39.14
N TRP A 87 39.15 -21.36 38.02
CA TRP A 87 39.78 -20.09 37.64
C TRP A 87 40.44 -20.21 36.25
N LEU A 88 40.79 -19.05 35.67
CA LEU A 88 41.17 -18.86 34.26
C LEU A 88 42.59 -19.36 33.88
N VAL A 89 42.84 -19.25 32.56
CA VAL A 89 44.14 -19.13 31.86
C VAL A 89 44.81 -20.45 31.45
N HIS A 90 44.83 -20.71 30.13
CA HIS A 90 46.02 -20.85 29.26
C HIS A 90 45.49 -20.99 27.82
N ALA A 91 45.78 -20.05 26.92
CA ALA A 91 47.03 -19.87 26.16
C ALA A 91 47.01 -20.63 24.82
N GLN A 92 47.45 -19.96 23.76
CA GLN A 92 47.23 -20.37 22.36
C GLN A 92 47.95 -21.66 21.98
N MET A 93 47.30 -22.48 21.15
CA MET A 93 47.99 -23.07 19.99
C MET A 93 47.18 -22.78 18.74
N SER A 94 47.78 -21.98 17.86
CA SER A 94 47.26 -21.54 16.58
C SER A 94 47.08 -22.70 15.62
N ASN A 95 45.93 -22.74 14.95
CA ASN A 95 45.81 -23.39 13.65
C ASN A 95 45.19 -22.36 12.70
N ASP A 96 46.04 -21.49 12.15
CA ASP A 96 45.66 -20.46 11.18
C ASP A 96 45.27 -21.11 9.84
N MET A 97 44.03 -21.60 9.76
CA MET A 97 43.29 -21.56 8.50
C MET A 97 42.54 -20.23 8.46
N LYS A 98 43.20 -19.23 7.87
CA LYS A 98 42.50 -18.04 7.37
C LYS A 98 41.49 -18.48 6.32
N GLN A 99 40.24 -18.69 6.75
CA GLN A 99 39.14 -18.32 5.88
C GLN A 99 39.26 -16.80 5.69
N GLU A 100 39.85 -16.40 4.57
CA GLU A 100 39.52 -15.11 3.99
C GLU A 100 38.01 -15.15 3.69
N THR A 101 37.21 -14.65 4.64
CA THR A 101 35.93 -14.07 4.29
C THR A 101 36.22 -13.04 3.22
N MET A 102 35.94 -13.35 1.96
CA MET A 102 35.98 -12.35 0.89
C MET A 102 35.07 -11.22 1.36
N ALA A 103 35.66 -10.08 1.68
CA ALA A 103 34.90 -8.92 2.13
C ALA A 103 33.98 -8.54 0.97
N THR A 104 32.67 -8.80 1.14
CA THR A 104 31.66 -8.51 0.14
C THR A 104 31.79 -7.03 -0.20
N LYS A 105 32.10 -6.73 -1.47
CA LYS A 105 32.47 -5.37 -1.87
C LYS A 105 31.21 -4.50 -1.86
N THR A 106 30.97 -3.81 -0.76
CA THR A 106 29.85 -2.87 -0.61
C THR A 106 30.03 -1.64 -1.50
N ASN A 107 28.97 -1.23 -2.18
CA ASN A 107 28.89 0.07 -2.86
C ASN A 107 28.45 1.19 -1.88
N ARG A 108 28.15 2.39 -2.39
CA ARG A 108 27.86 3.57 -1.53
C ARG A 108 26.55 3.44 -0.76
N LEU A 109 25.59 2.66 -1.26
CA LEU A 109 24.28 2.49 -0.62
C LEU A 109 24.37 1.83 0.76
N ALA A 110 25.49 1.19 1.11
CA ALA A 110 25.76 0.68 2.45
C ALA A 110 25.79 1.75 3.57
N ARG A 111 25.71 3.04 3.21
CA ARG A 111 25.62 4.19 4.15
C ARG A 111 24.21 4.78 4.25
N GLU A 112 23.29 4.34 3.41
CA GLU A 112 21.93 4.85 3.36
C GLU A 112 21.06 4.27 4.47
N LYS A 113 19.95 4.94 4.77
CA LYS A 113 18.99 4.48 5.77
C LYS A 113 17.85 3.65 5.18
N SER A 114 17.43 3.95 3.94
CA SER A 114 16.32 3.26 3.26
C SER A 114 16.58 1.75 3.15
N PRO A 115 15.61 0.90 3.53
CA PRO A 115 15.67 -0.55 3.29
C PRO A 115 15.87 -0.89 1.81
N TYR A 116 15.23 -0.15 0.90
CA TYR A 116 15.38 -0.36 -0.55
C TYR A 116 16.81 -0.11 -1.02
N LEU A 117 17.43 0.99 -0.58
CA LEU A 117 18.82 1.28 -0.95
C LEU A 117 19.79 0.28 -0.31
N LEU A 118 19.56 -0.10 0.95
CA LEU A 118 20.36 -1.08 1.67
C LEU A 118 20.28 -2.50 1.09
N GLN A 119 19.13 -2.94 0.56
CA GLN A 119 19.00 -4.21 -0.17
C GLN A 119 20.03 -4.30 -1.31
N HIS A 120 20.28 -3.19 -2.00
CA HIS A 120 21.19 -3.12 -3.15
C HIS A 120 22.67 -2.84 -2.79
N ALA A 121 23.02 -2.71 -1.51
CA ALA A 121 24.34 -2.29 -1.05
C ALA A 121 25.49 -3.27 -1.40
N ASN A 122 25.18 -4.55 -1.62
CA ASN A 122 26.13 -5.61 -1.97
C ASN A 122 26.15 -5.96 -3.46
N ASN A 123 25.38 -5.26 -4.31
CA ASN A 123 25.36 -5.54 -5.74
C ASN A 123 26.69 -5.20 -6.41
N PRO A 124 27.10 -5.96 -7.46
CA PRO A 124 28.32 -5.68 -8.22
C PRO A 124 28.26 -4.35 -9.00
N VAL A 125 27.06 -3.77 -9.19
CA VAL A 125 26.88 -2.40 -9.67
C VAL A 125 27.38 -1.41 -8.60
N ASP A 126 28.25 -0.47 -8.99
CA ASP A 126 28.82 0.60 -8.14
C ASP A 126 27.79 1.71 -7.90
N TRP A 127 26.66 1.35 -7.29
CA TRP A 127 25.52 2.25 -7.08
C TRP A 127 25.89 3.49 -6.28
N TYR A 128 25.27 4.61 -6.69
CA TYR A 128 25.22 5.87 -5.97
C TYR A 128 23.80 6.15 -5.45
N PRO A 129 23.66 6.81 -4.30
CA PRO A 129 22.42 7.51 -3.95
C PRO A 129 22.22 8.75 -4.85
N TRP A 130 21.01 9.30 -4.87
CA TRP A 130 20.72 10.55 -5.60
C TRP A 130 21.34 11.75 -4.88
N GLY A 131 22.47 12.25 -5.39
CA GLY A 131 23.17 13.39 -4.80
C GLY A 131 24.38 13.86 -5.59
N GLU A 132 24.98 14.96 -5.10
CA GLU A 132 26.00 15.73 -5.84
C GLU A 132 27.25 14.93 -6.21
N GLU A 133 27.67 13.93 -5.41
CA GLU A 133 28.80 13.04 -5.73
C GLU A 133 28.58 12.33 -7.08
N ALA A 134 27.34 11.87 -7.34
CA ALA A 134 26.99 11.18 -8.58
C ALA A 134 26.93 12.13 -9.77
N PHE A 135 26.32 13.31 -9.59
CA PHE A 135 26.14 14.31 -10.65
C PHE A 135 27.48 14.92 -11.08
N GLN A 136 28.33 15.27 -10.11
CA GLN A 136 29.66 15.78 -10.39
C GLN A 136 30.51 14.74 -11.10
N ARG A 137 30.47 13.47 -10.67
CA ARG A 137 31.14 12.36 -11.37
C ARG A 137 30.66 12.19 -12.82
N ALA A 138 29.34 12.27 -13.05
CA ALA A 138 28.78 12.16 -14.40
C ALA A 138 29.28 13.28 -15.33
N LYS A 139 29.43 14.50 -14.79
CA LYS A 139 29.98 15.66 -15.49
C LYS A 139 31.48 15.54 -15.76
N GLU A 140 32.26 15.18 -14.74
CA GLU A 140 33.72 15.03 -14.84
C GLU A 140 34.14 13.89 -15.78
N GLU A 141 33.47 12.73 -15.71
CA GLU A 141 33.73 11.60 -16.60
C GLU A 141 33.00 11.70 -17.97
N ASN A 142 32.15 12.72 -18.18
CA ASN A 142 31.27 12.89 -19.35
C ASN A 142 30.47 11.61 -19.67
N LYS A 143 29.88 11.00 -18.65
CA LYS A 143 29.12 9.74 -18.73
C LYS A 143 27.62 9.97 -18.55
N PRO A 144 26.76 9.25 -19.29
CA PRO A 144 25.33 9.23 -19.01
C PRO A 144 25.06 8.61 -17.63
N ILE A 145 24.00 9.07 -16.99
CA ILE A 145 23.50 8.49 -15.74
C ILE A 145 22.53 7.37 -16.09
N PHE A 146 22.63 6.23 -15.41
CA PHE A 146 21.57 5.24 -15.37
C PHE A 146 20.82 5.37 -14.03
N LEU A 147 19.62 5.94 -14.08
CA LEU A 147 18.74 6.10 -12.93
C LEU A 147 17.81 4.89 -12.82
N SER A 148 17.85 4.21 -11.68
CA SER A 148 16.87 3.18 -11.31
C SER A 148 16.08 3.61 -10.08
N VAL A 149 14.75 3.62 -10.20
CA VAL A 149 13.82 4.05 -9.14
C VAL A 149 12.86 2.92 -8.78
N GLY A 150 12.60 2.71 -7.49
CA GLY A 150 11.70 1.70 -6.96
C GLY A 150 11.48 1.83 -5.46
N TYR A 151 11.00 0.77 -4.81
CA TYR A 151 10.75 0.70 -3.37
C TYR A 151 10.91 -0.74 -2.86
N SER A 152 11.10 -0.89 -1.55
CA SER A 152 11.61 -2.11 -0.86
C SER A 152 10.71 -3.34 -0.91
N THR A 153 9.42 -3.15 -1.11
CA THR A 153 8.39 -4.20 -1.13
C THR A 153 7.97 -4.59 -2.55
N CYS A 154 8.56 -3.96 -3.58
CA CYS A 154 8.17 -4.12 -4.97
C CYS A 154 8.70 -5.43 -5.58
N HIS A 155 7.81 -6.39 -5.86
CA HIS A 155 8.20 -7.68 -6.46
C HIS A 155 9.02 -7.50 -7.76
N TRP A 156 8.55 -6.65 -8.67
CA TRP A 156 9.24 -6.39 -9.94
C TRP A 156 10.62 -5.73 -9.76
N CYS A 157 10.87 -5.02 -8.66
CA CYS A 157 12.21 -4.51 -8.34
C CYS A 157 13.16 -5.65 -7.94
N HIS A 158 12.68 -6.61 -7.15
CA HIS A 158 13.44 -7.81 -6.75
C HIS A 158 13.79 -8.68 -7.97
N VAL A 159 12.84 -8.88 -8.88
CA VAL A 159 13.08 -9.59 -10.16
C VAL A 159 14.19 -8.91 -10.97
N MET A 160 14.09 -7.59 -11.18
CA MET A 160 15.11 -6.82 -11.90
C MET A 160 16.49 -6.85 -11.21
N GLU A 161 16.53 -6.81 -9.88
CA GLU A 161 17.77 -6.98 -9.14
C GLU A 161 18.42 -8.34 -9.38
N LYS A 162 17.67 -9.41 -9.12
CA LYS A 162 18.16 -10.79 -9.19
C LYS A 162 18.63 -11.16 -10.60
N GLU A 163 17.86 -10.78 -11.61
CA GLU A 163 18.16 -11.15 -13.00
C GLU A 163 19.21 -10.23 -13.65
N SER A 164 19.21 -8.92 -13.34
CA SER A 164 20.06 -7.93 -14.03
C SER A 164 21.12 -7.27 -13.14
N PHE A 165 20.79 -6.77 -11.94
CA PHE A 165 21.75 -5.98 -11.14
C PHE A 165 22.75 -6.83 -10.34
N GLN A 166 22.42 -8.09 -10.06
CA GLN A 166 23.36 -9.08 -9.50
C GLN A 166 24.23 -9.76 -10.57
N ASN A 167 23.94 -9.56 -11.87
CA ASN A 167 24.69 -10.15 -12.96
C ASN A 167 25.97 -9.35 -13.23
N GLU A 168 27.13 -9.93 -12.87
CA GLU A 168 28.47 -9.39 -13.08
C GLU A 168 28.76 -8.87 -14.50
N SER A 169 28.16 -9.48 -15.53
CA SER A 169 28.37 -9.02 -16.91
C SER A 169 27.63 -7.70 -17.22
N ILE A 170 26.40 -7.58 -16.73
CA ILE A 170 25.57 -6.37 -16.84
C ILE A 170 26.13 -5.26 -15.93
N ALA A 171 26.51 -5.60 -14.70
CA ALA A 171 27.15 -4.69 -13.77
C ALA A 171 28.44 -4.10 -14.32
N ARG A 172 29.25 -4.89 -15.05
CA ARG A 172 30.45 -4.38 -15.73
C ARG A 172 30.11 -3.36 -16.82
N ILE A 173 29.06 -3.57 -17.60
CA ILE A 173 28.61 -2.61 -18.62
C ILE A 173 28.18 -1.30 -17.94
N LEU A 174 27.34 -1.38 -16.90
CA LEU A 174 26.89 -0.23 -16.12
C LEU A 174 28.06 0.55 -15.53
N ASN A 175 28.93 -0.10 -14.76
CA ASN A 175 30.06 0.55 -14.07
C ASN A 175 31.10 1.16 -15.02
N THR A 176 31.23 0.62 -16.23
CA THR A 176 32.21 1.12 -17.22
C THR A 176 31.67 2.34 -17.94
N HIS A 177 30.40 2.33 -18.36
CA HIS A 177 29.85 3.29 -19.32
C HIS A 177 28.88 4.32 -18.73
N PHE A 178 28.36 4.08 -17.52
CA PHE A 178 27.35 4.92 -16.89
C PHE A 178 27.79 5.35 -15.48
N VAL A 179 27.09 6.34 -14.91
CA VAL A 179 27.00 6.54 -13.46
C VAL A 179 25.68 5.95 -12.97
N PRO A 180 25.67 4.77 -12.33
CA PRO A 180 24.44 4.12 -11.88
C PRO A 180 23.94 4.73 -10.56
N ILE A 181 22.74 5.31 -10.58
CA ILE A 181 22.08 5.93 -9.42
C ILE A 181 20.83 5.12 -9.04
N LYS A 182 20.65 4.87 -7.74
CA LYS A 182 19.51 4.15 -7.18
C LYS A 182 18.69 5.07 -6.28
N VAL A 183 17.36 5.00 -6.38
CA VAL A 183 16.44 5.90 -5.66
C VAL A 183 15.25 5.13 -5.08
N ASP A 184 15.01 5.34 -3.79
CA ASP A 184 13.76 4.95 -3.12
C ASP A 184 12.70 6.03 -3.38
N ARG A 185 11.62 5.67 -4.09
CA ARG A 185 10.52 6.60 -4.39
C ARG A 185 9.76 7.07 -3.15
N GLU A 186 9.79 6.30 -2.06
CA GLU A 186 9.09 6.68 -0.82
C GLU A 186 9.81 7.84 -0.13
N GLU A 187 11.14 7.90 -0.23
CA GLU A 187 11.95 9.01 0.28
C GLU A 187 12.09 10.15 -0.73
N ARG A 188 12.06 9.86 -2.04
CA ARG A 188 12.23 10.84 -3.13
C ARG A 188 11.10 10.81 -4.18
N PRO A 189 9.84 11.11 -3.79
CA PRO A 189 8.71 11.21 -4.71
C PRO A 189 8.89 12.34 -5.74
N ASP A 190 9.70 13.36 -5.42
CA ASP A 190 10.10 14.43 -6.34
C ASP A 190 10.88 13.93 -7.56
N VAL A 191 11.85 13.04 -7.34
CA VAL A 191 12.63 12.40 -8.40
C VAL A 191 11.76 11.41 -9.18
N ASP A 192 11.03 10.56 -8.46
CA ASP A 192 10.11 9.57 -9.02
C ASP A 192 9.09 10.22 -9.97
N GLY A 193 8.41 11.27 -9.53
CA GLY A 193 7.41 11.99 -10.33
C GLY A 193 8.00 12.51 -11.65
N VAL A 194 9.08 13.30 -11.58
CA VAL A 194 9.71 13.93 -12.77
C VAL A 194 9.94 12.91 -13.87
N TYR A 195 10.60 11.80 -13.54
CA TYR A 195 10.99 10.81 -14.52
C TYR A 195 9.86 9.85 -14.92
N MET A 196 8.90 9.58 -14.02
CA MET A 196 7.70 8.81 -14.37
C MET A 196 6.86 9.52 -15.45
N THR A 197 6.69 10.84 -15.36
CA THR A 197 5.96 11.60 -16.39
C THR A 197 6.72 11.68 -17.71
N PHE A 198 8.05 11.68 -17.69
CA PHE A 198 8.83 11.52 -18.93
C PHE A 198 8.50 10.18 -19.60
N ILE A 199 8.54 9.06 -18.86
CA ILE A 199 8.19 7.73 -19.41
C ILE A 199 6.74 7.71 -19.92
N GLN A 200 5.78 8.21 -19.14
CA GLN A 200 4.37 8.24 -19.52
C GLN A 200 4.15 9.08 -20.80
N ALA A 201 4.85 10.20 -20.95
CA ALA A 201 4.76 11.05 -22.14
C ALA A 201 5.42 10.43 -23.38
N THR A 202 6.51 9.66 -23.24
CA THR A 202 7.18 9.01 -24.39
C THR A 202 6.58 7.66 -24.76
N ASN A 203 6.09 6.90 -23.78
CA ASN A 203 5.70 5.50 -23.95
C ASN A 203 4.19 5.25 -23.79
N GLY A 204 3.43 6.23 -23.28
CA GLY A 204 1.99 6.13 -23.01
C GLY A 204 1.61 5.38 -21.73
N ASN A 205 2.57 4.73 -21.07
CA ASN A 205 2.40 4.06 -19.77
C ASN A 205 3.68 4.19 -18.91
N GLY A 206 3.62 3.74 -17.67
CA GLY A 206 4.74 3.78 -16.73
C GLY A 206 4.52 2.81 -15.56
N GLY A 207 5.54 2.63 -14.72
CA GLY A 207 5.51 1.71 -13.58
C GLY A 207 6.91 1.45 -13.02
N TRP A 208 6.97 0.69 -11.92
CA TRP A 208 8.22 0.32 -11.24
C TRP A 208 8.58 -1.15 -11.52
N PRO A 209 9.88 -1.53 -11.57
CA PRO A 209 11.05 -0.67 -11.47
C PRO A 209 11.16 0.27 -12.66
N MET A 210 11.50 1.53 -12.39
CA MET A 210 11.72 2.54 -13.41
C MET A 210 13.20 2.57 -13.79
N SER A 211 13.49 2.57 -15.10
CA SER A 211 14.83 2.51 -15.69
C SER A 211 15.01 3.66 -16.69
N VAL A 212 15.78 4.69 -16.33
CA VAL A 212 15.89 5.94 -17.10
C VAL A 212 17.34 6.31 -17.34
N PHE A 213 17.63 6.82 -18.53
CA PHE A 213 18.95 7.28 -18.94
C PHE A 213 18.95 8.80 -19.07
N LEU A 214 19.87 9.44 -18.34
CA LEU A 214 19.98 10.90 -18.26
C LEU A 214 21.34 11.38 -18.78
N THR A 215 21.38 12.61 -19.29
CA THR A 215 22.64 13.33 -19.50
C THR A 215 23.30 13.67 -18.15
N PRO A 216 24.57 14.10 -18.12
CA PRO A 216 25.21 14.63 -16.90
C PRO A 216 24.47 15.80 -16.25
N ASP A 217 23.64 16.52 -17.01
CA ASP A 217 22.77 17.61 -16.55
C ASP A 217 21.34 17.14 -16.20
N LEU A 218 21.19 15.84 -15.91
CA LEU A 218 19.97 15.18 -15.42
C LEU A 218 18.81 15.12 -16.42
N VAL A 219 19.01 15.57 -17.67
CA VAL A 219 17.98 15.60 -18.72
C VAL A 219 17.71 14.18 -19.20
N PRO A 220 16.46 13.68 -19.13
CA PRO A 220 16.14 12.33 -19.57
C PRO A 220 16.09 12.24 -21.10
N PHE A 221 16.57 11.12 -21.65
CA PHE A 221 16.57 10.88 -23.11
C PHE A 221 16.11 9.47 -23.53
N VAL A 222 16.15 8.48 -22.63
CA VAL A 222 15.49 7.16 -22.80
C VAL A 222 14.90 6.74 -21.46
N GLY A 223 13.71 6.14 -21.46
CA GLY A 223 13.05 5.67 -20.24
C GLY A 223 12.16 4.46 -20.50
N THR A 224 12.15 3.52 -19.57
CA THR A 224 11.36 2.27 -19.62
C THR A 224 11.14 1.72 -18.20
N THR A 225 10.39 0.64 -18.08
CA THR A 225 10.13 -0.04 -16.80
C THR A 225 11.09 -1.22 -16.61
N TYR A 226 10.55 -2.44 -16.51
CA TYR A 226 11.30 -3.69 -16.46
C TYR A 226 11.80 -4.12 -17.85
N LEU A 227 13.04 -4.63 -17.91
CA LEU A 227 13.60 -5.28 -19.11
C LEU A 227 14.28 -6.59 -18.72
N PRO A 228 13.95 -7.73 -19.37
CA PRO A 228 14.69 -8.98 -19.19
C PRO A 228 16.20 -8.83 -19.52
N PRO A 229 17.10 -9.59 -18.86
CA PRO A 229 18.55 -9.37 -18.90
C PRO A 229 19.17 -9.18 -20.27
N ASP A 230 18.84 -10.05 -21.25
CA ASP A 230 19.39 -9.97 -22.61
C ASP A 230 18.97 -8.67 -23.33
N ARG A 231 17.73 -8.23 -23.11
CA ARG A 231 17.21 -6.97 -23.67
C ARG A 231 17.82 -5.78 -22.96
N PHE A 232 17.99 -5.85 -21.64
CA PHE A 232 18.62 -4.81 -20.85
C PHE A 232 20.10 -4.62 -21.25
N ALA A 233 20.88 -5.70 -21.32
CA ALA A 233 22.26 -5.67 -21.81
C ALA A 233 22.37 -5.10 -23.24
N SER A 234 21.47 -5.52 -24.14
CA SER A 234 21.40 -5.00 -25.51
C SER A 234 21.06 -3.50 -25.55
N ALA A 235 20.19 -3.01 -24.66
CA ALA A 235 19.85 -1.59 -24.56
C ALA A 235 21.03 -0.77 -24.03
N LEU A 236 21.72 -1.24 -22.98
CA LEU A 236 22.91 -0.58 -22.44
C LEU A 236 24.01 -0.41 -23.49
N GLN A 237 24.25 -1.44 -24.32
CA GLN A 237 25.23 -1.39 -25.41
C GLN A 237 24.85 -0.37 -26.49
N GLN A 238 23.58 -0.35 -26.93
CA GLN A 238 23.08 0.60 -27.92
C GLN A 238 23.17 2.05 -27.42
N ILE A 239 22.81 2.30 -26.16
CA ILE A 239 22.89 3.63 -25.54
C ILE A 239 24.34 4.08 -25.38
N THR A 240 25.24 3.16 -24.99
CA THR A 240 26.69 3.43 -24.89
C THR A 240 27.26 3.88 -26.24
N GLU A 241 26.95 3.16 -27.32
CA GLU A 241 27.44 3.52 -28.65
C GLU A 241 26.82 4.82 -29.14
N LYS A 242 25.50 5.03 -28.97
CA LYS A 242 24.85 6.29 -29.37
C LYS A 242 25.41 7.50 -28.60
N TRP A 243 25.72 7.36 -27.31
CA TRP A 243 26.40 8.41 -26.52
C TRP A 243 27.80 8.72 -27.06
N ARG A 244 28.50 7.71 -27.58
CA ARG A 244 29.86 7.87 -28.15
C ARG A 244 29.86 8.50 -29.55
N THR A 245 28.84 8.23 -30.38
CA THR A 245 28.82 8.68 -31.79
C THR A 245 27.94 9.89 -32.06
N SER A 246 26.91 10.12 -31.24
CA SER A 246 25.81 11.04 -31.52
C SER A 246 25.37 11.79 -30.26
N LYS A 247 26.34 12.23 -29.44
CA LYS A 247 26.08 12.86 -28.14
C LYS A 247 25.19 14.10 -28.27
N GLU A 248 25.51 14.99 -29.20
CA GLU A 248 24.81 16.26 -29.42
C GLU A 248 23.36 16.03 -29.88
N GLU A 249 23.08 14.95 -30.60
CA GLU A 249 21.73 14.54 -31.00
C GLU A 249 20.91 14.11 -29.77
N ILE A 250 21.52 13.35 -28.85
CA ILE A 250 20.88 12.93 -27.59
C ILE A 250 20.56 14.15 -26.72
N GLU A 251 21.49 15.08 -26.55
CA GLU A 251 21.30 16.28 -25.75
C GLU A 251 20.22 17.20 -26.34
N GLN A 252 20.15 17.32 -27.68
CA GLN A 252 19.10 18.06 -28.38
C GLN A 252 17.72 17.40 -28.25
N GLU A 253 17.63 16.08 -28.35
CA GLU A 253 16.36 15.35 -28.21
C GLU A 253 15.83 15.43 -26.77
N GLY A 254 16.68 15.14 -25.78
CA GLY A 254 16.32 15.27 -24.36
C GLY A 254 15.87 16.68 -24.01
N SER A 255 16.60 17.70 -24.50
CA SER A 255 16.20 19.11 -24.32
C SER A 255 14.87 19.44 -24.99
N ARG A 256 14.56 18.86 -26.16
CA ARG A 256 13.28 19.07 -26.85
C ARG A 256 12.12 18.46 -26.07
N VAL A 257 12.27 17.22 -25.59
CA VAL A 257 11.25 16.56 -24.77
C VAL A 257 11.06 17.29 -23.44
N LEU A 258 12.15 17.71 -22.78
CA LEU A 258 12.08 18.48 -21.53
C LEU A 258 11.36 19.83 -21.73
N ASN A 259 11.66 20.55 -22.82
CA ASN A 259 10.97 21.80 -23.15
C ASN A 259 9.48 21.59 -23.46
N ALA A 260 9.12 20.49 -24.15
CA ALA A 260 7.72 20.14 -24.40
C ALA A 260 6.98 19.78 -23.10
N LEU A 261 7.62 19.06 -22.18
CA LEU A 261 7.09 18.76 -20.84
C LEU A 261 6.92 20.03 -20.01
N GLN A 262 7.92 20.93 -20.00
CA GLN A 262 7.83 22.21 -19.30
C GLN A 262 6.69 23.07 -19.87
N GLN A 263 6.56 23.17 -21.20
CA GLN A 263 5.44 23.85 -21.86
C GLN A 263 4.08 23.24 -21.51
N TYR A 264 3.98 21.92 -21.36
CA TYR A 264 2.75 21.24 -20.94
C TYR A 264 2.41 21.48 -19.46
N LEU A 265 3.42 21.58 -18.59
CA LEU A 265 3.24 21.88 -17.17
C LEU A 265 2.89 23.36 -16.93
N ASP A 266 3.52 24.27 -17.68
CA ASP A 266 3.28 25.73 -17.66
C ASP A 266 2.04 26.17 -18.45
N ALA A 267 1.49 25.31 -19.32
CA ALA A 267 0.28 25.58 -20.06
C ALA A 267 -0.85 25.99 -19.09
N PRO A 268 -1.71 26.97 -19.43
CA PRO A 268 -2.86 27.31 -18.60
C PRO A 268 -3.70 26.06 -18.29
N ARG A 269 -3.75 25.69 -17.01
CA ARG A 269 -4.63 24.63 -16.45
C ARG A 269 -5.94 25.21 -15.91
N LYS A 270 -6.00 26.54 -15.87
CA LYS A 270 -7.11 27.40 -15.50
C LYS A 270 -7.62 28.12 -16.75
N ASP A 271 -8.93 28.08 -16.92
CA ASP A 271 -9.68 28.97 -17.80
C ASP A 271 -10.72 29.69 -16.92
N ASP A 272 -10.67 31.03 -16.86
CA ASP A 272 -11.60 31.86 -16.09
C ASP A 272 -13.02 31.92 -16.70
N SER A 273 -13.20 31.44 -17.93
CA SER A 273 -14.53 31.26 -18.53
C SER A 273 -15.19 29.93 -18.15
N LEU A 274 -14.39 28.93 -17.74
CA LEU A 274 -14.87 27.65 -17.24
C LEU A 274 -15.26 27.77 -15.76
N ASN A 275 -16.51 28.13 -15.50
CA ASN A 275 -17.09 28.08 -14.17
C ASN A 275 -17.17 26.63 -13.67
N ILE A 276 -16.89 26.42 -12.37
CA ILE A 276 -17.15 25.13 -11.72
C ILE A 276 -18.67 25.00 -11.51
N THR A 277 -19.31 24.21 -12.35
CA THR A 277 -20.75 23.90 -12.29
C THR A 277 -20.99 22.45 -11.88
N THR A 278 -22.26 22.06 -11.78
CA THR A 278 -22.68 20.66 -11.62
C THR A 278 -22.30 19.76 -12.81
N ASP A 279 -21.90 20.34 -13.94
CA ASP A 279 -21.63 19.58 -15.18
C ASP A 279 -20.34 18.75 -15.06
N CYS A 280 -19.31 19.25 -14.36
CA CYS A 280 -18.09 18.48 -14.08
C CYS A 280 -18.36 17.28 -13.14
N LEU A 281 -19.35 17.38 -12.25
CA LEU A 281 -19.80 16.27 -11.40
C LEU A 281 -20.57 15.23 -12.22
N GLU A 282 -21.43 15.66 -13.14
CA GLU A 282 -22.14 14.75 -14.04
C GLU A 282 -21.16 14.00 -14.96
N GLN A 283 -20.25 14.71 -15.61
CA GLN A 283 -19.22 14.11 -16.46
C GLN A 283 -18.32 13.13 -15.68
N GLY A 284 -17.93 13.49 -14.44
CA GLY A 284 -17.16 12.59 -13.56
C GLY A 284 -17.95 11.34 -13.13
N TYR A 285 -19.27 11.43 -13.01
CA TYR A 285 -20.14 10.26 -12.78
C TYR A 285 -20.30 9.39 -14.04
N VAL A 286 -20.48 10.01 -15.22
CA VAL A 286 -20.58 9.29 -16.50
C VAL A 286 -19.30 8.49 -16.77
N GLU A 287 -18.14 9.11 -16.65
CA GLU A 287 -16.84 8.44 -16.80
C GLU A 287 -16.63 7.32 -15.76
N ALA A 288 -17.03 7.54 -14.50
CA ALA A 288 -16.98 6.49 -13.47
C ALA A 288 -17.84 5.28 -13.85
N LYS A 289 -19.04 5.53 -14.37
CA LYS A 289 -20.00 4.51 -14.80
C LYS A 289 -19.54 3.73 -16.03
N GLU A 290 -18.95 4.42 -17.02
CA GLU A 290 -18.35 3.76 -18.20
C GLU A 290 -17.16 2.88 -17.84
N MET A 291 -16.39 3.27 -16.82
CA MET A 291 -15.25 2.50 -16.33
C MET A 291 -15.64 1.39 -15.33
N PHE A 292 -16.87 1.34 -14.85
CA PHE A 292 -17.28 0.43 -13.78
C PHE A 292 -17.44 -1.02 -14.26
N ASP A 293 -16.84 -1.97 -13.54
CA ASP A 293 -17.03 -3.40 -13.77
C ASP A 293 -18.33 -3.87 -13.11
N GLU A 294 -19.40 -3.99 -13.90
CA GLU A 294 -20.73 -4.42 -13.44
C GLU A 294 -20.77 -5.84 -12.83
N GLU A 295 -19.79 -6.71 -13.12
CA GLU A 295 -19.75 -8.08 -12.61
C GLU A 295 -18.93 -8.16 -11.31
N TYR A 296 -17.69 -7.64 -11.32
CA TYR A 296 -16.72 -7.78 -10.22
C TYR A 296 -16.50 -6.51 -9.41
N GLY A 297 -17.08 -5.37 -9.80
CA GLY A 297 -16.83 -4.07 -9.17
C GLY A 297 -15.40 -3.56 -9.39
N GLY A 298 -15.15 -2.32 -9.00
CA GLY A 298 -13.95 -1.59 -9.36
C GLY A 298 -14.07 -0.88 -10.70
N PHE A 299 -12.98 -0.23 -11.10
CA PHE A 299 -12.94 0.65 -12.27
C PHE A 299 -11.77 0.25 -13.17
N GLY A 300 -12.07 -0.09 -14.43
CA GLY A 300 -11.12 -0.65 -15.38
C GLY A 300 -10.95 -2.17 -15.26
N THR A 301 -10.01 -2.69 -16.06
CA THR A 301 -9.75 -4.13 -16.25
C THR A 301 -8.59 -4.63 -15.37
N ALA A 302 -7.95 -5.74 -15.75
CA ALA A 302 -6.76 -6.26 -15.10
C ALA A 302 -5.47 -5.55 -15.58
N PRO A 303 -4.49 -5.24 -14.70
CA PRO A 303 -4.52 -5.40 -13.25
C PRO A 303 -5.44 -4.37 -12.58
N LYS A 304 -6.17 -4.80 -11.54
CA LYS A 304 -7.22 -4.00 -10.90
C LYS A 304 -6.76 -3.47 -9.53
N PHE A 305 -6.70 -2.15 -9.41
CA PHE A 305 -6.28 -1.45 -8.19
C PHE A 305 -7.48 -1.01 -7.35
N PRO A 306 -7.41 -1.11 -6.01
CA PRO A 306 -8.23 -0.30 -5.13
C PRO A 306 -8.01 1.18 -5.46
N ARG A 307 -9.09 1.95 -5.64
CA ARG A 307 -9.04 3.42 -5.80
C ARG A 307 -9.98 4.07 -4.78
N PRO A 308 -9.63 4.10 -3.48
CA PRO A 308 -10.49 4.62 -2.41
C PRO A 308 -11.05 6.02 -2.69
N VAL A 309 -10.20 6.90 -3.22
CA VAL A 309 -10.56 8.27 -3.64
C VAL A 309 -11.77 8.32 -4.59
N VAL A 310 -11.96 7.32 -5.45
CA VAL A 310 -13.15 7.20 -6.31
C VAL A 310 -14.39 6.82 -5.49
N TYR A 311 -14.26 5.92 -4.52
CA TYR A 311 -15.38 5.54 -3.64
C TYR A 311 -15.81 6.73 -2.78
N ASP A 312 -14.84 7.46 -2.22
CA ASP A 312 -15.05 8.67 -1.43
C ASP A 312 -15.75 9.77 -2.25
N TYR A 313 -15.40 9.91 -3.54
CA TYR A 313 -16.11 10.78 -4.49
C TYR A 313 -17.56 10.32 -4.71
N LEU A 314 -17.78 9.03 -4.99
CA LEU A 314 -19.12 8.49 -5.24
C LEU A 314 -20.03 8.58 -4.00
N PHE A 315 -19.50 8.36 -2.80
CA PHE A 315 -20.22 8.62 -1.55
C PHE A 315 -20.53 10.12 -1.38
N THR A 316 -19.58 10.99 -1.69
CA THR A 316 -19.79 12.45 -1.65
C THR A 316 -20.87 12.88 -2.65
N LEU A 317 -20.91 12.31 -3.86
CA LEU A 317 -21.94 12.62 -4.85
C LEU A 317 -23.32 12.07 -4.45
N TYR A 318 -23.38 10.87 -3.85
CA TYR A 318 -24.59 10.33 -3.23
C TYR A 318 -25.16 11.30 -2.17
N TRP A 319 -24.30 11.85 -1.31
CA TRP A 319 -24.69 12.86 -0.31
C TRP A 319 -25.05 14.21 -0.93
N PHE A 320 -24.35 14.64 -1.98
CA PHE A 320 -24.60 15.91 -2.68
C PHE A 320 -26.04 15.93 -3.21
N ASP A 321 -26.45 14.84 -3.87
CA ASP A 321 -27.78 14.58 -4.46
C ASP A 321 -28.88 14.23 -3.43
N GLY A 322 -28.58 14.25 -2.12
CA GLY A 322 -29.56 13.90 -1.07
C GLY A 322 -30.00 12.43 -1.08
N GLY A 323 -29.21 11.54 -1.68
CA GLY A 323 -29.39 10.08 -1.63
C GLY A 323 -30.60 9.50 -2.37
N LYS A 324 -31.41 10.33 -3.04
CA LYS A 324 -32.72 9.93 -3.61
C LYS A 324 -32.73 9.83 -5.14
N THR A 325 -31.81 10.50 -5.84
CA THR A 325 -31.71 10.47 -7.31
C THR A 325 -31.24 9.11 -7.83
N GLU A 326 -31.49 8.80 -9.11
CA GLU A 326 -30.95 7.58 -9.73
C GLU A 326 -29.41 7.63 -9.79
N ARG A 327 -28.82 8.80 -10.07
CA ARG A 327 -27.38 9.04 -10.00
C ARG A 327 -26.81 8.71 -8.62
N ALA A 328 -27.43 9.18 -7.54
CA ALA A 328 -27.01 8.90 -6.18
C ALA A 328 -27.04 7.39 -5.88
N LYS A 329 -28.15 6.71 -6.20
CA LYS A 329 -28.30 5.25 -5.99
C LYS A 329 -27.23 4.48 -6.75
N ASP A 330 -26.93 4.88 -7.98
CA ASP A 330 -25.93 4.21 -8.81
C ASP A 330 -24.50 4.45 -8.29
N CYS A 331 -24.18 5.67 -7.86
CA CYS A 331 -22.91 5.98 -7.18
C CYS A 331 -22.71 5.13 -5.93
N LEU A 332 -23.73 5.04 -5.07
CA LEU A 332 -23.70 4.21 -3.88
C LEU A 332 -23.52 2.73 -4.25
N ARG A 333 -24.29 2.21 -5.21
CA ARG A 333 -24.20 0.84 -5.71
C ARG A 333 -22.78 0.50 -6.19
N MET A 334 -22.20 1.32 -7.05
CA MET A 334 -20.84 1.11 -7.59
C MET A 334 -19.79 1.02 -6.49
N ALA A 335 -19.82 1.94 -5.52
CA ALA A 335 -18.90 1.95 -4.39
C ALA A 335 -19.09 0.71 -3.48
N LEU A 336 -20.33 0.41 -3.06
CA LEU A 336 -20.63 -0.71 -2.17
C LEU A 336 -20.35 -2.08 -2.81
N GLN A 337 -20.65 -2.26 -4.11
CA GLN A 337 -20.34 -3.49 -4.84
C GLN A 337 -18.83 -3.70 -4.94
N THR A 338 -18.06 -2.63 -5.20
CA THR A 338 -16.60 -2.68 -5.23
C THR A 338 -16.02 -3.09 -3.86
N LEU A 339 -16.41 -2.40 -2.79
CA LEU A 339 -15.97 -2.71 -1.43
C LEU A 339 -16.37 -4.13 -0.99
N SER A 340 -17.57 -4.59 -1.37
CA SER A 340 -18.07 -5.93 -1.06
C SER A 340 -17.29 -7.03 -1.78
N ASN A 341 -16.87 -6.79 -3.02
CA ASN A 341 -16.13 -7.77 -3.82
C ASN A 341 -14.65 -7.80 -3.44
N MET A 342 -14.02 -6.65 -3.12
CA MET A 342 -12.68 -6.63 -2.54
C MET A 342 -12.62 -7.38 -1.20
N ALA A 343 -13.58 -7.15 -0.29
CA ALA A 343 -13.61 -7.83 1.01
C ALA A 343 -13.80 -9.37 0.91
N LYS A 344 -14.38 -9.85 -0.19
CA LYS A 344 -14.53 -11.28 -0.50
C LYS A 344 -13.34 -11.84 -1.30
N GLY A 345 -12.63 -10.99 -2.04
CA GLY A 345 -11.50 -11.37 -2.89
C GLY A 345 -10.28 -11.86 -2.11
N GLY A 346 -9.29 -12.39 -2.84
CA GLY A 346 -7.98 -12.76 -2.31
C GLY A 346 -7.04 -11.57 -2.11
N ILE A 347 -7.44 -10.37 -2.57
CA ILE A 347 -6.81 -9.09 -2.18
C ILE A 347 -6.99 -8.77 -0.69
N HIS A 348 -8.00 -9.34 -0.03
CA HIS A 348 -8.17 -9.26 1.42
C HIS A 348 -7.48 -10.45 2.10
N ASP A 349 -6.62 -10.21 3.08
CA ASP A 349 -5.96 -11.29 3.84
C ASP A 349 -6.92 -11.90 4.87
N HIS A 350 -7.71 -12.89 4.46
CA HIS A 350 -8.73 -13.54 5.30
C HIS A 350 -8.24 -14.15 6.63
N LEU A 351 -6.94 -14.26 6.89
CA LEU A 351 -6.39 -14.79 8.15
C LEU A 351 -5.75 -13.71 9.04
N GLY A 352 -4.98 -12.80 8.45
CA GLY A 352 -4.25 -11.75 9.18
C GLY A 352 -4.96 -10.41 9.19
N GLY A 353 -5.85 -10.18 8.23
CA GLY A 353 -6.51 -8.92 7.98
C GLY A 353 -5.68 -7.93 7.17
N GLY A 354 -6.35 -6.85 6.76
CA GLY A 354 -5.82 -5.84 5.86
C GLY A 354 -5.75 -6.30 4.40
N PHE A 355 -5.48 -5.34 3.52
CA PHE A 355 -5.54 -5.52 2.07
C PHE A 355 -4.16 -5.52 1.43
N HIS A 356 -4.00 -6.37 0.43
CA HIS A 356 -2.90 -6.34 -0.52
C HIS A 356 -3.07 -5.18 -1.52
N ARG A 357 -1.96 -4.70 -2.08
CA ARG A 357 -1.89 -3.44 -2.84
C ARG A 357 -2.79 -3.40 -4.07
N TYR A 358 -2.81 -4.47 -4.86
CA TYR A 358 -3.69 -4.60 -6.03
C TYR A 358 -3.87 -6.05 -6.47
N SER A 359 -4.85 -6.27 -7.35
CA SER A 359 -5.14 -7.57 -7.96
C SER A 359 -4.51 -7.68 -9.35
N VAL A 360 -3.78 -8.76 -9.61
CA VAL A 360 -3.28 -9.11 -10.96
C VAL A 360 -4.45 -9.31 -11.92
N ASP A 361 -5.55 -9.86 -11.42
CA ASP A 361 -6.76 -10.16 -12.19
C ASP A 361 -7.92 -9.19 -11.91
N GLN A 362 -8.93 -9.20 -12.78
CA GLN A 362 -10.13 -8.36 -12.63
C GLN A 362 -11.10 -8.85 -11.53
N TYR A 363 -10.84 -10.01 -10.94
CA TYR A 363 -11.76 -10.71 -10.03
C TYR A 363 -11.49 -10.41 -8.55
N TRP A 364 -10.52 -9.53 -8.26
CA TRP A 364 -9.97 -9.29 -6.92
C TRP A 364 -9.34 -10.55 -6.29
N HIS A 365 -8.94 -11.54 -7.10
CA HIS A 365 -8.63 -12.88 -6.62
C HIS A 365 -7.13 -13.13 -6.42
N VAL A 366 -6.28 -12.96 -7.45
CA VAL A 366 -4.82 -13.08 -7.30
C VAL A 366 -4.23 -11.71 -6.98
N PRO A 367 -3.72 -11.46 -5.76
CA PRO A 367 -3.07 -10.19 -5.42
C PRO A 367 -1.61 -10.14 -5.87
N HIS A 368 -1.08 -8.93 -6.00
CA HIS A 368 0.33 -8.69 -5.66
C HIS A 368 0.42 -8.49 -4.15
N PHE A 369 1.22 -9.30 -3.47
CA PHE A 369 1.06 -9.53 -2.03
C PHE A 369 1.60 -8.42 -1.12
N GLU A 370 2.15 -7.34 -1.70
CA GLU A 370 2.55 -6.10 -1.03
C GLU A 370 1.41 -5.55 -0.16
N LYS A 371 1.69 -5.04 1.06
CA LYS A 371 0.71 -4.32 1.87
C LYS A 371 1.25 -2.95 2.28
N MET A 372 0.65 -1.88 1.77
CA MET A 372 1.10 -0.50 2.03
C MET A 372 0.24 0.18 3.10
N LEU A 373 0.85 1.03 3.94
CA LEU A 373 0.15 1.79 4.98
C LEU A 373 -0.92 2.75 4.41
N TYR A 374 -0.61 3.41 3.29
CA TYR A 374 -1.52 4.37 2.67
C TYR A 374 -2.76 3.69 2.07
N ASP A 375 -2.65 2.44 1.57
CA ASP A 375 -3.78 1.64 1.10
C ASP A 375 -4.69 1.25 2.27
N GLN A 376 -4.11 0.78 3.40
CA GLN A 376 -4.87 0.47 4.61
C GLN A 376 -5.61 1.70 5.12
N SER A 377 -4.93 2.85 5.20
CA SER A 377 -5.51 4.10 5.69
C SER A 377 -6.72 4.52 4.85
N GLN A 378 -6.60 4.47 3.53
CA GLN A 378 -7.65 4.92 2.63
C GLN A 378 -8.83 3.95 2.58
N LEU A 379 -8.57 2.64 2.45
CA LEU A 379 -9.64 1.63 2.49
C LEU A 379 -10.41 1.67 3.81
N LEU A 380 -9.73 1.86 4.94
CA LEU A 380 -10.38 2.06 6.23
C LEU A 380 -11.37 3.24 6.21
N GLN A 381 -11.04 4.36 5.54
CA GLN A 381 -11.95 5.49 5.42
C GLN A 381 -13.21 5.13 4.61
N SER A 382 -13.05 4.48 3.45
CA SER A 382 -14.18 4.11 2.58
C SER A 382 -15.06 3.02 3.20
N TYR A 383 -14.50 2.05 3.94
CA TYR A 383 -15.28 1.05 4.68
C TYR A 383 -16.05 1.68 5.87
N LEU A 384 -15.46 2.65 6.58
CA LEU A 384 -16.16 3.40 7.62
C LEU A 384 -17.30 4.27 7.04
N ASP A 385 -17.12 4.85 5.85
CA ASP A 385 -18.19 5.60 5.17
C ASP A 385 -19.31 4.69 4.66
N ALA A 386 -18.96 3.55 4.06
CA ALA A 386 -19.94 2.53 3.68
C ALA A 386 -20.78 2.10 4.89
N TYR A 387 -20.14 1.86 6.05
CA TYR A 387 -20.85 1.58 7.29
C TYR A 387 -21.70 2.78 7.76
N LEU A 388 -21.17 4.01 7.74
CA LEU A 388 -21.93 5.20 8.15
C LEU A 388 -23.20 5.40 7.30
N ILE A 389 -23.14 5.16 6.00
CA ILE A 389 -24.26 5.35 5.06
C ILE A 389 -25.28 4.19 5.18
N THR A 390 -24.81 2.95 5.20
CA THR A 390 -25.68 1.75 5.07
C THR A 390 -26.11 1.15 6.41
N LYS A 391 -25.30 1.34 7.46
CA LYS A 391 -25.31 0.56 8.71
C LYS A 391 -25.16 -0.96 8.51
N ASP A 392 -24.64 -1.42 7.37
CA ASP A 392 -24.32 -2.84 7.12
C ASP A 392 -23.04 -3.22 7.88
N GLU A 393 -23.20 -4.12 8.85
CA GLU A 393 -22.15 -4.53 9.78
C GLU A 393 -20.93 -5.16 9.09
N SER A 394 -21.08 -5.72 7.88
CA SER A 394 -19.96 -6.31 7.14
C SER A 394 -18.88 -5.29 6.75
N PHE A 395 -19.26 -4.03 6.53
CA PHE A 395 -18.28 -2.94 6.32
C PHE A 395 -17.60 -2.53 7.62
N ARG A 396 -18.30 -2.58 8.76
CA ARG A 396 -17.71 -2.37 10.10
C ARG A 396 -16.74 -3.50 10.49
N GLU A 397 -17.09 -4.74 10.19
CA GLU A 397 -16.20 -5.90 10.37
C GLU A 397 -14.92 -5.73 9.53
N THR A 398 -15.06 -5.37 8.26
CA THR A 398 -13.90 -5.15 7.36
C THR A 398 -13.03 -3.96 7.80
N ALA A 399 -13.64 -2.85 8.26
CA ALA A 399 -12.89 -1.74 8.86
C ALA A 399 -12.13 -2.16 10.13
N THR A 400 -12.76 -2.97 10.98
CA THR A 400 -12.16 -3.48 12.23
C THR A 400 -11.02 -4.47 11.96
N ASP A 401 -11.12 -5.24 10.87
CA ASP A 401 -10.06 -6.13 10.40
C ASP A 401 -8.82 -5.35 9.94
N ILE A 402 -8.98 -4.30 9.12
CA ILE A 402 -7.88 -3.40 8.72
C ILE A 402 -7.21 -2.79 9.95
N LEU A 403 -8.01 -2.30 10.91
CA LEU A 403 -7.52 -1.75 12.18
C LEU A 403 -6.72 -2.80 12.98
N THR A 404 -7.20 -4.04 13.02
CA THR A 404 -6.51 -5.14 13.71
C THR A 404 -5.14 -5.42 13.09
N TYR A 405 -5.05 -5.48 11.76
CA TYR A 405 -3.79 -5.63 11.04
C TYR A 405 -2.82 -4.47 11.31
N VAL A 406 -3.25 -3.22 11.12
CA VAL A 406 -2.40 -2.03 11.30
C VAL A 406 -1.87 -1.92 12.73
N LEU A 407 -2.73 -2.15 13.73
CA LEU A 407 -2.35 -2.06 15.14
C LEU A 407 -1.45 -3.22 15.59
N ARG A 408 -1.62 -4.41 15.01
CA ARG A 408 -0.81 -5.59 15.31
C ARG A 408 0.56 -5.53 14.64
N ASP A 409 0.61 -5.37 13.32
CA ASP A 409 1.82 -5.58 12.51
C ASP A 409 2.52 -4.28 12.10
N MET A 410 1.75 -3.28 11.64
CA MET A 410 2.32 -2.03 11.09
C MET A 410 2.74 -1.00 12.15
N THR A 411 2.37 -1.19 13.42
CA THR A 411 2.68 -0.21 14.49
C THR A 411 4.02 -0.50 15.16
N ASP A 412 4.95 0.46 15.15
CA ASP A 412 6.12 0.45 16.01
C ASP A 412 5.70 0.56 17.48
N LYS A 413 5.99 -0.48 18.26
CA LYS A 413 5.64 -0.52 19.69
C LYS A 413 6.48 0.44 20.54
N LYS A 414 7.61 0.96 20.03
CA LYS A 414 8.48 1.92 20.74
C LYS A 414 7.99 3.36 20.59
N THR A 415 7.71 3.80 19.37
CA THR A 415 7.32 5.19 19.07
C THR A 415 5.82 5.42 19.02
N GLY A 416 5.02 4.37 18.73
CA GLY A 416 3.58 4.49 18.48
C GLY A 416 3.21 4.92 17.06
N ALA A 417 4.20 5.19 16.20
CA ALA A 417 4.02 5.48 14.78
C ALA A 417 3.87 4.18 13.94
N PHE A 418 3.64 4.36 12.64
CA PHE A 418 3.39 3.28 11.70
C PHE A 418 4.50 3.15 10.64
N PHE A 419 4.91 1.91 10.39
CA PHE A 419 5.83 1.48 9.34
C PHE A 419 5.20 1.60 7.94
N SER A 420 6.01 1.62 6.88
CA SER A 420 5.55 2.01 5.54
C SER A 420 4.85 0.87 4.78
N ALA A 421 5.43 -0.34 4.77
CA ALA A 421 4.90 -1.48 4.02
C ALA A 421 5.39 -2.87 4.50
N GLU A 422 4.65 -3.93 4.17
CA GLU A 422 5.15 -5.33 4.13
C GLU A 422 5.37 -5.81 2.68
N ASP A 423 6.46 -6.56 2.47
CA ASP A 423 6.95 -7.12 1.20
C ASP A 423 5.96 -8.14 0.59
N ALA A 424 5.91 -8.22 -0.74
CA ALA A 424 5.22 -9.32 -1.42
C ALA A 424 5.97 -10.66 -1.23
N ASP A 425 7.29 -10.57 -1.16
CA ASP A 425 8.20 -11.69 -1.25
C ASP A 425 8.58 -12.25 0.14
N SER A 426 8.52 -13.57 0.27
CA SER A 426 8.83 -14.29 1.52
C SER A 426 9.45 -15.66 1.23
N LEU A 427 10.16 -16.23 2.20
CA LEU A 427 10.80 -17.54 2.02
C LEU A 427 9.75 -18.66 1.98
N GLU A 428 9.89 -19.56 1.00
CA GLU A 428 8.99 -20.71 0.82
C GLU A 428 8.95 -21.62 2.07
N PRO A 429 7.75 -21.89 2.64
CA PRO A 429 7.59 -22.85 3.71
C PRO A 429 8.15 -24.23 3.32
N PHE A 430 8.92 -24.84 4.23
CA PHE A 430 9.53 -26.16 4.04
C PHE A 430 10.55 -26.27 2.89
N SER A 431 11.18 -25.16 2.49
CA SER A 431 12.42 -25.19 1.70
C SER A 431 13.46 -26.11 2.38
N THR A 432 13.62 -27.32 1.84
CA THR A 432 14.64 -28.25 2.31
C THR A 432 15.94 -27.91 1.59
N VAL A 433 16.84 -27.21 2.31
CA VAL A 433 18.20 -26.92 1.83
C VAL A 433 18.89 -28.24 1.49
N SER A 434 18.94 -28.54 0.19
CA SER A 434 19.37 -29.84 -0.37
C SER A 434 20.35 -29.69 -1.53
N SER A 435 20.90 -28.49 -1.73
CA SER A 435 22.11 -28.26 -2.52
C SER A 435 22.91 -27.13 -1.85
N SER A 436 24.24 -27.14 -1.95
CA SER A 436 25.08 -26.10 -1.34
C SER A 436 25.11 -24.78 -2.13
N ASN A 437 24.28 -24.66 -3.18
CA ASN A 437 24.29 -23.56 -4.13
C ASN A 437 22.89 -22.93 -4.37
N ASP A 438 21.80 -23.53 -3.89
CA ASP A 438 20.48 -22.89 -3.95
C ASP A 438 20.33 -21.89 -2.81
N THR A 439 20.45 -20.60 -3.17
CA THR A 439 20.16 -19.47 -2.28
C THR A 439 18.74 -19.54 -1.73
N GLU A 440 18.54 -19.01 -0.52
CA GLU A 440 17.23 -18.77 0.11
C GLU A 440 16.28 -18.03 -0.85
N THR A 441 15.49 -18.79 -1.61
CA THR A 441 14.68 -18.23 -2.69
C THR A 441 13.36 -17.76 -2.09
N LYS A 442 13.23 -16.44 -1.92
CA LYS A 442 11.94 -15.80 -1.75
C LYS A 442 11.06 -16.02 -2.99
N LYS A 443 9.75 -16.01 -2.78
CA LYS A 443 8.71 -15.93 -3.82
C LYS A 443 7.57 -15.01 -3.40
N GLU A 444 6.84 -14.50 -4.36
CA GLU A 444 5.63 -13.73 -4.14
C GLU A 444 4.56 -14.60 -3.46
N GLY A 445 3.95 -14.09 -2.38
CA GLY A 445 2.81 -14.73 -1.72
C GLY A 445 3.12 -16.02 -0.92
N ALA A 446 4.38 -16.42 -0.77
CA ALA A 446 4.75 -17.68 -0.11
C ALA A 446 4.30 -17.76 1.37
N PHE A 447 4.31 -16.65 2.10
CA PHE A 447 3.78 -16.53 3.45
C PHE A 447 2.26 -16.73 3.50
N TYR A 448 1.53 -16.23 2.50
CA TYR A 448 0.07 -16.08 2.51
C TYR A 448 -0.69 -17.29 1.96
N THR A 449 -0.11 -18.02 1.00
CA THR A 449 -0.80 -19.07 0.23
C THR A 449 -0.70 -20.48 0.82
N TRP A 450 -1.61 -21.38 0.41
CA TRP A 450 -1.75 -22.72 1.00
C TRP A 450 -1.90 -23.83 -0.04
N THR A 451 -1.28 -24.99 0.20
CA THR A 451 -1.65 -26.22 -0.50
C THR A 451 -2.89 -26.86 0.11
N ASP A 452 -3.69 -27.55 -0.70
CA ASP A 452 -4.80 -28.40 -0.23
C ASP A 452 -4.33 -29.46 0.79
N PHE A 453 -3.10 -29.95 0.64
CA PHE A 453 -2.48 -30.90 1.57
C PHE A 453 -2.23 -30.30 2.96
N GLU A 454 -1.65 -29.09 3.05
CA GLU A 454 -1.48 -28.39 4.33
C GLU A 454 -2.82 -28.18 5.04
N CYS A 455 -3.84 -27.70 4.33
CA CYS A 455 -5.17 -27.48 4.90
C CYS A 455 -5.78 -28.78 5.44
N LYS A 456 -5.64 -29.91 4.73
CA LYS A 456 -6.10 -31.23 5.20
C LYS A 456 -5.32 -31.73 6.41
N LEU A 457 -4.01 -31.49 6.46
CA LEU A 457 -3.14 -31.88 7.58
C LEU A 457 -3.46 -31.10 8.85
N ILE A 458 -3.70 -29.79 8.74
CA ILE A 458 -3.94 -28.87 9.86
C ILE A 458 -5.37 -29.01 10.41
N LEU A 459 -6.37 -29.08 9.52
CA LEU A 459 -7.78 -29.00 9.88
C LEU A 459 -8.47 -30.36 10.03
N GLY A 460 -7.86 -31.42 9.49
CA GLY A 460 -8.50 -32.73 9.35
C GLY A 460 -9.55 -32.76 8.22
N PRO A 461 -9.99 -33.96 7.79
CA PRO A 461 -10.72 -34.14 6.53
C PRO A 461 -12.10 -33.45 6.50
N THR A 462 -12.84 -33.45 7.62
CA THR A 462 -14.19 -32.87 7.67
C THR A 462 -14.15 -31.35 7.59
N THR A 463 -13.37 -30.71 8.47
CA THR A 463 -13.22 -29.25 8.51
C THR A 463 -12.52 -28.75 7.25
N SER A 464 -11.47 -29.43 6.76
CA SER A 464 -10.84 -29.05 5.50
C SER A 464 -11.83 -29.05 4.33
N LYS A 465 -12.83 -29.95 4.28
CA LYS A 465 -13.85 -29.90 3.22
C LYS A 465 -14.72 -28.63 3.32
N LEU A 466 -15.18 -28.27 4.52
CA LEU A 466 -15.92 -27.02 4.76
C LEU A 466 -15.12 -25.81 4.28
N ILE A 467 -13.83 -25.76 4.63
CA ILE A 467 -12.92 -24.66 4.30
C ILE A 467 -12.56 -24.63 2.82
N SER A 468 -12.38 -25.77 2.16
CA SER A 468 -12.16 -25.82 0.70
C SER A 468 -13.36 -25.29 -0.08
N GLU A 469 -14.58 -25.60 0.34
CA GLU A 469 -15.81 -25.11 -0.29
C GLU A 469 -16.05 -23.62 -0.03
N TYR A 470 -15.71 -23.13 1.17
CA TYR A 470 -15.84 -21.71 1.54
C TYR A 470 -14.76 -20.83 0.88
N PHE A 471 -13.48 -21.24 0.94
CA PHE A 471 -12.34 -20.46 0.44
C PHE A 471 -11.85 -20.83 -0.98
N GLY A 472 -12.54 -21.71 -1.69
CA GLY A 472 -12.18 -22.10 -3.07
C GLY A 472 -10.84 -22.83 -3.20
N ILE A 473 -10.47 -23.64 -2.19
CA ILE A 473 -9.19 -24.37 -2.16
C ILE A 473 -9.28 -25.62 -3.04
N LYS A 474 -8.32 -25.79 -3.95
CA LYS A 474 -8.22 -26.89 -4.92
C LYS A 474 -6.90 -27.65 -4.79
N PRO A 475 -6.86 -28.96 -5.11
CA PRO A 475 -5.63 -29.76 -5.14
C PRO A 475 -4.53 -29.20 -6.06
N GLU A 476 -4.92 -28.65 -7.20
CA GLU A 476 -4.04 -28.08 -8.23
C GLU A 476 -3.67 -26.59 -8.00
N GLY A 477 -4.17 -25.99 -6.91
CA GLY A 477 -4.13 -24.54 -6.70
C GLY A 477 -5.31 -23.83 -7.35
N ASN A 478 -5.51 -22.54 -7.03
CA ASN A 478 -6.67 -21.77 -7.50
C ASN A 478 -6.34 -20.49 -8.29
N ALA A 479 -5.05 -20.12 -8.41
CA ALA A 479 -4.61 -19.06 -9.32
C ALA A 479 -5.11 -19.34 -10.76
N ARG A 480 -5.63 -18.30 -11.43
CA ARG A 480 -6.23 -18.44 -12.76
C ARG A 480 -5.12 -18.43 -13.85
N PRO A 481 -5.30 -19.15 -14.96
CA PRO A 481 -4.36 -19.08 -16.08
C PRO A 481 -4.17 -17.64 -16.58
N GLY A 482 -2.92 -17.20 -16.67
CA GLY A 482 -2.55 -15.82 -17.04
C GLY A 482 -2.45 -14.83 -15.87
N SER A 483 -2.91 -15.19 -14.66
CA SER A 483 -2.77 -14.38 -13.44
C SER A 483 -1.50 -14.67 -12.64
N ASP A 484 -0.72 -15.66 -13.07
CA ASP A 484 0.59 -16.02 -12.52
C ASP A 484 1.57 -16.18 -13.70
N PRO A 485 2.23 -15.11 -14.16
CA PRO A 485 3.09 -15.14 -15.34
C PRO A 485 4.42 -15.88 -15.12
N PHE A 486 4.83 -16.07 -13.87
CA PHE A 486 6.10 -16.71 -13.49
C PHE A 486 5.93 -18.16 -13.00
N GLY A 487 4.71 -18.59 -12.68
CA GLY A 487 4.41 -19.93 -12.19
C GLY A 487 4.72 -20.12 -10.70
N GLU A 488 4.80 -19.04 -9.93
CA GLU A 488 5.16 -19.11 -8.50
C GLU A 488 4.04 -19.69 -7.63
N LEU A 489 2.79 -19.58 -8.08
CA LEU A 489 1.57 -19.97 -7.36
C LEU A 489 1.04 -21.37 -7.77
N GLY A 490 1.81 -22.12 -8.57
CA GLY A 490 1.43 -23.49 -8.99
C GLY A 490 1.19 -24.44 -7.81
N GLY A 491 0.00 -25.03 -7.72
CA GLY A 491 -0.40 -25.89 -6.59
C GLY A 491 -0.75 -25.13 -5.30
N LYS A 492 -0.68 -23.80 -5.31
CA LYS A 492 -0.97 -22.93 -4.17
C LYS A 492 -2.37 -22.33 -4.31
N ASN A 493 -2.98 -22.04 -3.17
CA ASN A 493 -4.31 -21.44 -3.07
C ASN A 493 -4.25 -20.11 -2.32
N ILE A 494 -4.82 -19.08 -2.94
CA ILE A 494 -5.17 -17.83 -2.31
C ILE A 494 -6.54 -18.02 -1.64
N LEU A 495 -6.72 -17.57 -0.40
CA LEU A 495 -8.03 -17.68 0.25
C LEU A 495 -8.92 -16.53 -0.23
N TYR A 496 -10.11 -16.85 -0.73
CA TYR A 496 -11.14 -15.89 -1.13
C TYR A 496 -12.52 -16.49 -0.89
N ILE A 497 -13.55 -15.72 -0.56
CA ILE A 497 -14.90 -16.24 -0.29
C ILE A 497 -15.54 -16.71 -1.60
N ALA A 498 -15.39 -18.01 -1.88
CA ALA A 498 -15.90 -18.69 -3.07
C ALA A 498 -17.37 -19.07 -2.96
N LYS A 499 -17.86 -19.28 -1.73
CA LYS A 499 -19.28 -19.54 -1.39
C LYS A 499 -19.64 -18.81 -0.11
N SER A 500 -20.85 -18.27 -0.05
CA SER A 500 -21.37 -17.65 1.17
C SER A 500 -21.51 -18.65 2.32
N LEU A 501 -21.58 -18.13 3.56
CA LEU A 501 -21.87 -18.92 4.75
C LEU A 501 -23.15 -19.75 4.57
N THR A 502 -24.21 -19.16 4.03
CA THR A 502 -25.49 -19.83 3.75
C THR A 502 -25.34 -20.99 2.75
N GLU A 503 -24.60 -20.80 1.67
CA GLU A 503 -24.39 -21.85 0.66
C GLU A 503 -23.57 -23.02 1.22
N VAL A 504 -22.47 -22.73 1.91
CA VAL A 504 -21.59 -23.77 2.45
C VAL A 504 -22.25 -24.52 3.61
N SER A 505 -23.07 -23.85 4.42
CA SER A 505 -23.86 -24.48 5.50
C SER A 505 -24.85 -25.49 4.93
N LYS A 506 -25.60 -25.10 3.89
CA LYS A 506 -26.52 -25.99 3.18
C LYS A 506 -25.80 -27.18 2.54
N LEU A 507 -24.66 -26.95 1.89
CA LEU A 507 -23.85 -27.99 1.25
C LEU A 507 -23.29 -29.02 2.25
N MET A 508 -22.94 -28.57 3.47
CA MET A 508 -22.36 -29.40 4.51
C MET A 508 -23.40 -29.99 5.49
N GLY A 509 -24.68 -29.63 5.36
CA GLY A 509 -25.75 -30.08 6.27
C GLY A 509 -25.63 -29.51 7.69
N LEU A 510 -25.06 -28.31 7.81
CA LEU A 510 -24.83 -27.61 9.08
C LEU A 510 -25.80 -26.43 9.23
N SER A 511 -26.04 -25.98 10.47
CA SER A 511 -26.59 -24.64 10.70
C SER A 511 -25.53 -23.58 10.44
N GLU A 512 -25.94 -22.38 10.03
CA GLU A 512 -25.01 -21.27 9.76
C GLU A 512 -24.15 -20.90 10.98
N VAL A 513 -24.72 -20.99 12.18
CA VAL A 513 -23.98 -20.79 13.44
C VAL A 513 -22.87 -21.84 13.62
N ALA A 514 -23.15 -23.11 13.34
CA ALA A 514 -22.17 -24.19 13.47
C ALA A 514 -21.09 -24.12 12.37
N ALA A 515 -21.48 -23.78 11.14
CA ALA A 515 -20.56 -23.57 10.04
C ALA A 515 -19.64 -22.36 10.28
N ASN A 516 -20.18 -21.23 10.75
CA ASN A 516 -19.38 -20.04 11.09
C ASN A 516 -18.40 -20.36 12.22
N ALA A 517 -18.84 -21.01 13.30
CA ALA A 517 -17.95 -21.41 14.41
C ALA A 517 -16.79 -22.28 13.91
N ALA A 518 -17.06 -23.26 13.04
CA ALA A 518 -16.03 -24.10 12.44
C ALA A 518 -15.10 -23.34 11.46
N ILE A 519 -15.62 -22.32 10.75
CA ILE A 519 -14.81 -21.41 9.92
C ILE A 519 -13.88 -20.56 10.78
N GLN A 520 -14.35 -19.96 11.87
CA GLN A 520 -13.50 -19.16 12.77
C GLN A 520 -12.44 -20.02 13.46
N GLU A 521 -12.79 -21.23 13.93
CA GLU A 521 -11.82 -22.17 14.50
C GLU A 521 -10.75 -22.58 13.47
N ALA A 522 -11.13 -22.79 12.21
CA ALA A 522 -10.19 -23.12 11.15
C ALA A 522 -9.30 -21.93 10.76
N LYS A 523 -9.86 -20.71 10.67
CA LYS A 523 -9.09 -19.47 10.45
C LYS A 523 -8.02 -19.32 11.54
N GLN A 524 -8.38 -19.51 12.80
CA GLN A 524 -7.44 -19.46 13.92
C GLN A 524 -6.32 -20.50 13.80
N LYS A 525 -6.64 -21.77 13.47
CA LYS A 525 -5.62 -22.83 13.26
C LYS A 525 -4.68 -22.54 12.09
N LEU A 526 -5.20 -22.04 10.97
CA LEU A 526 -4.39 -21.65 9.82
C LEU A 526 -3.51 -20.44 10.17
N TRP A 527 -4.03 -19.45 10.89
CA TRP A 527 -3.27 -18.29 11.38
C TRP A 527 -2.12 -18.71 12.34
N GLU A 528 -2.37 -19.60 13.28
CA GLU A 528 -1.36 -20.17 14.17
C GLU A 528 -0.22 -20.86 13.40
N GLN A 529 -0.55 -21.63 12.36
CA GLN A 529 0.46 -22.26 11.50
C GLN A 529 1.18 -21.26 10.60
N ARG A 530 0.49 -20.21 10.12
CA ARG A 530 1.11 -19.15 9.30
C ARG A 530 2.14 -18.36 10.09
N ASN A 531 1.92 -18.12 11.37
CA ASN A 531 2.88 -17.44 12.26
C ASN A 531 4.18 -18.23 12.52
N LEU A 532 4.27 -19.50 12.07
CA LEU A 532 5.51 -20.28 12.08
C LEU A 532 6.31 -20.15 10.77
N ARG A 533 5.74 -19.53 9.73
CA ARG A 533 6.43 -19.27 8.45
C ARG A 533 7.33 -18.04 8.57
N ALA A 534 8.34 -17.96 7.71
CA ALA A 534 9.10 -16.72 7.54
C ALA A 534 8.17 -15.61 7.05
N ARG A 535 8.06 -14.51 7.82
CA ARG A 535 7.27 -13.35 7.40
C ARG A 535 7.92 -12.67 6.20
N PRO A 536 7.14 -11.94 5.38
CA PRO A 536 7.72 -11.00 4.41
C PRO A 536 8.57 -9.96 5.14
N HIS A 537 9.47 -9.31 4.40
CA HIS A 537 10.22 -8.19 4.95
C HIS A 537 9.29 -7.02 5.31
N LEU A 538 9.55 -6.35 6.42
CA LEU A 538 8.82 -5.17 6.85
C LEU A 538 9.70 -3.96 6.56
N ASP A 539 9.23 -3.03 5.74
CA ASP A 539 9.86 -1.73 5.59
C ASP A 539 9.52 -0.89 6.82
N ASP A 540 10.49 -0.82 7.73
CA ASP A 540 10.40 -0.12 9.00
C ASP A 540 10.66 1.40 8.89
N LYS A 541 10.68 1.99 7.68
CA LYS A 541 10.60 3.44 7.51
C LYS A 541 9.24 3.96 8.02
N ILE A 542 9.29 5.11 8.68
CA ILE A 542 8.10 5.92 9.00
C ILE A 542 8.07 7.06 7.98
N ILE A 543 7.01 7.11 7.16
CA ILE A 543 6.76 8.19 6.18
C ILE A 543 5.71 9.16 6.74
N THR A 544 5.99 10.47 6.71
CA THR A 544 5.12 11.50 7.33
C THR A 544 3.72 11.54 6.72
N SER A 545 3.59 11.67 5.39
CA SER A 545 2.26 11.71 4.73
C SER A 545 1.41 10.48 5.07
N TRP A 546 1.97 9.26 5.00
CA TRP A 546 1.23 8.01 5.25
C TRP A 546 0.83 7.84 6.72
N ASN A 547 1.69 8.28 7.65
CA ASN A 547 1.34 8.31 9.07
C ASN A 547 0.22 9.31 9.34
N ALA A 548 0.26 10.49 8.73
CA ALA A 548 -0.81 11.48 8.83
C ALA A 548 -2.13 10.99 8.21
N MET A 549 -2.08 10.27 7.09
CA MET A 549 -3.25 9.57 6.53
C MET A 549 -3.82 8.57 7.54
N MET A 550 -2.98 7.73 8.18
CA MET A 550 -3.45 6.76 9.18
C MET A 550 -3.99 7.44 10.45
N ILE A 551 -3.40 8.54 10.92
CA ILE A 551 -3.93 9.36 12.03
C ILE A 551 -5.34 9.87 11.69
N TYR A 552 -5.56 10.38 10.47
CA TYR A 552 -6.88 10.79 10.01
C TYR A 552 -7.89 9.63 10.03
N SER A 553 -7.51 8.46 9.50
CA SER A 553 -8.37 7.26 9.52
C SER A 553 -8.67 6.76 10.93
N LEU A 554 -7.72 6.82 11.86
CA LEU A 554 -7.91 6.42 13.27
C LEU A 554 -8.81 7.38 14.05
N VAL A 555 -8.73 8.68 13.77
CA VAL A 555 -9.69 9.66 14.31
C VAL A 555 -11.10 9.35 13.79
N LYS A 556 -11.25 9.04 12.50
CA LYS A 556 -12.53 8.62 11.91
C LYS A 556 -13.02 7.31 12.52
N ALA A 557 -12.15 6.32 12.72
CA ALA A 557 -12.48 5.06 13.39
C ALA A 557 -12.97 5.29 14.82
N TYR A 558 -12.34 6.17 15.60
CA TYR A 558 -12.84 6.57 16.92
C TYR A 558 -14.24 7.20 16.84
N MET A 559 -14.45 8.14 15.91
CA MET A 559 -15.74 8.83 15.74
C MET A 559 -16.89 7.89 15.32
N VAL A 560 -16.60 6.82 14.58
CA VAL A 560 -17.59 5.90 14.00
C VAL A 560 -17.79 4.63 14.83
N LEU A 561 -16.74 4.11 15.46
CA LEU A 561 -16.75 2.85 16.22
C LEU A 561 -16.78 3.05 17.74
N GLU A 562 -16.65 4.31 18.20
CA GLU A 562 -16.69 4.75 19.60
C GLU A 562 -15.63 4.13 20.53
N ASP A 563 -14.55 3.59 19.96
CA ASP A 563 -13.47 2.95 20.72
C ASP A 563 -12.31 3.93 20.96
N GLU A 564 -12.13 4.34 22.23
CA GLU A 564 -11.08 5.27 22.67
C GLU A 564 -9.65 4.78 22.33
N GLN A 565 -9.44 3.48 22.04
CA GLN A 565 -8.12 2.98 21.63
C GLN A 565 -7.64 3.60 20.31
N TYR A 566 -8.55 3.88 19.36
CA TYR A 566 -8.17 4.42 18.05
C TYR A 566 -7.75 5.88 18.17
N LEU A 567 -8.46 6.69 18.97
CA LEU A 567 -8.04 8.07 19.28
C LEU A 567 -6.68 8.08 19.99
N LYS A 568 -6.47 7.19 20.97
CA LYS A 568 -5.17 7.07 21.63
C LYS A 568 -4.06 6.77 20.63
N LYS A 569 -4.27 5.85 19.69
CA LYS A 569 -3.29 5.50 18.65
C LYS A 569 -3.03 6.64 17.67
N ALA A 570 -4.07 7.38 17.29
CA ALA A 570 -3.91 8.61 16.51
C ALA A 570 -3.06 9.66 17.25
N MET A 571 -3.28 9.84 18.56
CA MET A 571 -2.51 10.76 19.39
C MET A 571 -1.05 10.31 19.62
N ASP A 572 -0.81 9.00 19.83
CA ASP A 572 0.54 8.43 19.95
C ASP A 572 1.38 8.76 18.69
N ALA A 573 0.84 8.45 17.50
CA ALA A 573 1.50 8.70 16.22
C ALA A 573 1.64 10.21 15.90
N ALA A 574 0.63 11.04 16.21
CA ALA A 574 0.71 12.49 16.03
C ALA A 574 1.75 13.14 16.94
N ALA A 575 1.92 12.64 18.17
CA ALA A 575 2.99 13.05 19.06
C ALA A 575 4.36 12.63 18.52
N PHE A 576 4.49 11.46 17.88
CA PHE A 576 5.73 11.08 17.19
C PHE A 576 6.05 12.07 16.05
N LEU A 577 5.10 12.36 15.15
CA LEU A 577 5.33 13.30 14.06
C LEU A 577 5.77 14.67 14.58
N LYS A 578 5.07 15.22 15.59
CA LYS A 578 5.43 16.50 16.23
C LYS A 578 6.84 16.50 16.85
N ASN A 579 7.24 15.41 17.50
CA ASN A 579 8.47 15.38 18.29
C ASN A 579 9.71 14.95 17.48
N TYR A 580 9.53 14.21 16.38
CA TYR A 580 10.64 13.60 15.62
C TYR A 580 10.63 13.90 14.12
N MET A 581 9.49 14.28 13.54
CA MET A 581 9.37 14.62 12.10
C MET A 581 9.24 16.13 11.84
N MET A 582 9.15 16.94 12.89
CA MET A 582 8.98 18.38 12.80
C MET A 582 10.13 19.14 13.44
N GLU A 583 10.39 20.34 12.93
CA GLU A 583 11.27 21.31 13.57
C GLU A 583 10.54 22.65 13.67
N THR A 584 10.08 22.96 14.89
CA THR A 584 9.25 24.13 15.19
C THR A 584 10.09 25.28 15.72
N SER A 585 10.07 26.40 15.01
CA SER A 585 10.51 27.72 15.47
C SER A 585 9.32 28.55 15.95
N GLN A 586 9.54 29.80 16.38
CA GLN A 586 8.44 30.71 16.73
C GLN A 586 7.56 31.11 15.53
N GLU A 587 8.12 31.10 14.31
CA GLU A 587 7.46 31.64 13.11
C GLU A 587 7.02 30.56 12.12
N THR A 588 7.74 29.43 12.07
CA THR A 588 7.49 28.34 11.11
C THR A 588 7.80 26.96 11.68
N THR A 589 7.11 25.94 11.16
CA THR A 589 7.39 24.53 11.44
C THR A 589 7.78 23.85 10.13
N LEU A 590 9.02 23.32 10.07
CA LEU A 590 9.46 22.45 8.99
C LEU A 590 9.00 21.01 9.26
N ILE A 591 8.65 20.29 8.20
CA ILE A 591 8.39 18.84 8.21
C ILE A 591 9.54 18.14 7.46
N TYR A 592 9.86 16.91 7.87
CA TYR A 592 10.78 15.99 7.20
C TYR A 592 10.03 14.77 6.65
N ARG A 593 10.57 14.17 5.59
CA ARG A 593 9.88 13.10 4.83
C ARG A 593 9.85 11.75 5.54
N SER A 594 11.01 11.25 5.97
CA SER A 594 11.19 9.88 6.44
C SER A 594 11.98 9.77 7.74
N TYR A 595 11.73 8.70 8.50
CA TYR A 595 12.50 8.34 9.69
C TYR A 595 12.76 6.84 9.71
N ARG A 596 14.04 6.49 9.87
CA ARG A 596 14.53 5.15 10.14
C ARG A 596 15.90 5.29 10.79
N GLU A 597 16.07 4.74 11.98
CA GLU A 597 17.28 4.95 12.80
C GLU A 597 17.60 6.46 12.97
N GLY A 598 16.55 7.26 13.21
CA GLY A 598 16.58 8.72 13.25
C GLY A 598 15.96 9.36 11.99
N ARG A 599 15.63 10.65 12.09
CA ARG A 599 15.11 11.48 10.99
C ARG A 599 16.08 11.45 9.78
N SER A 600 15.55 11.55 8.57
CA SER A 600 16.34 11.82 7.36
C SER A 600 16.54 13.33 7.18
N ASP A 601 17.52 13.71 6.35
CA ASP A 601 17.77 15.11 6.00
C ASP A 601 16.90 15.60 4.83
N VAL A 602 15.95 14.78 4.37
CA VAL A 602 15.01 15.13 3.31
C VAL A 602 13.84 15.91 3.90
N GLU A 603 13.74 17.20 3.56
CA GLU A 603 12.56 18.02 3.87
C GLU A 603 11.28 17.41 3.25
N GLY A 604 10.16 17.55 3.96
CA GLY A 604 8.87 17.04 3.53
C GLY A 604 8.35 17.75 2.28
N PHE A 605 7.68 16.98 1.43
CA PHE A 605 7.04 17.46 0.20
C PHE A 605 5.61 17.92 0.49
N VAL A 606 4.91 18.47 -0.51
CA VAL A 606 3.58 19.07 -0.33
C VAL A 606 2.56 18.10 0.31
N GLU A 607 2.66 16.80 0.03
CA GLU A 607 1.83 15.73 0.59
C GLU A 607 2.04 15.54 2.09
N ASP A 608 3.27 15.71 2.59
CA ASP A 608 3.58 15.59 4.02
C ASP A 608 2.90 16.73 4.79
N TYR A 609 2.90 17.95 4.25
CA TYR A 609 2.13 19.06 4.81
C TYR A 609 0.62 18.83 4.66
N ALA A 610 0.13 18.51 3.46
CA ALA A 610 -1.30 18.40 3.17
C ALA A 610 -1.99 17.36 4.07
N HIS A 611 -1.39 16.17 4.21
CA HIS A 611 -1.95 15.12 5.05
C HIS A 611 -1.78 15.41 6.54
N THR A 612 -0.66 16.00 6.98
CA THR A 612 -0.45 16.37 8.39
C THR A 612 -1.44 17.44 8.85
N ILE A 613 -1.68 18.46 8.02
CA ILE A 613 -2.71 19.49 8.30
C ILE A 613 -4.08 18.82 8.44
N ARG A 614 -4.47 17.93 7.50
CA ARG A 614 -5.72 17.16 7.57
C ARG A 614 -5.84 16.37 8.88
N ALA A 615 -4.79 15.64 9.25
CA ALA A 615 -4.74 14.85 10.47
C ALA A 615 -4.90 15.72 11.74
N PHE A 616 -4.22 16.86 11.81
CA PHE A 616 -4.26 17.76 12.96
C PHE A 616 -5.59 18.53 13.05
N LEU A 617 -6.20 18.92 11.93
CA LEU A 617 -7.56 19.46 11.91
C LEU A 617 -8.55 18.45 12.50
N SER A 618 -8.49 17.18 12.09
CA SER A 618 -9.38 16.14 12.61
C SER A 618 -9.11 15.79 14.07
N LEU A 619 -7.85 15.80 14.54
CA LEU A 619 -7.53 15.68 15.96
C LEU A 619 -8.07 16.87 16.78
N PHE A 620 -8.06 18.08 16.23
CA PHE A 620 -8.73 19.23 16.86
C PHE A 620 -10.25 19.00 16.94
N GLU A 621 -10.92 18.64 15.85
CA GLU A 621 -12.37 18.33 15.84
C GLU A 621 -12.73 17.21 16.83
N ALA A 622 -11.87 16.19 16.99
CA ALA A 622 -12.07 15.06 17.90
C ALA A 622 -11.89 15.37 19.39
N THR A 623 -11.02 16.33 19.74
CA THR A 623 -10.54 16.52 21.13
C THR A 623 -10.75 17.91 21.70
N GLY A 624 -10.99 18.91 20.84
CA GLY A 624 -10.93 20.33 21.19
C GLY A 624 -9.56 20.82 21.67
N ASN A 625 -8.48 20.06 21.50
CA ASN A 625 -7.14 20.52 21.87
C ASN A 625 -6.63 21.55 20.85
N GLU A 626 -6.62 22.82 21.26
CA GLU A 626 -6.22 23.96 20.42
C GLU A 626 -4.82 23.86 19.83
N GLU A 627 -3.90 23.11 20.45
CA GLU A 627 -2.55 22.91 19.93
C GLU A 627 -2.58 22.33 18.51
N TRP A 628 -3.44 21.35 18.23
CA TRP A 628 -3.54 20.75 16.91
C TRP A 628 -3.98 21.76 15.84
N LEU A 629 -4.92 22.66 16.17
CA LEU A 629 -5.34 23.73 15.25
C LEU A 629 -4.23 24.79 15.06
N LYS A 630 -3.46 25.12 16.10
CA LYS A 630 -2.29 26.00 15.97
C LYS A 630 -1.24 25.41 15.02
N TYR A 631 -0.91 24.12 15.18
CA TYR A 631 0.01 23.43 14.28
C TYR A 631 -0.54 23.37 12.85
N ALA A 632 -1.82 23.04 12.65
CA ALA A 632 -2.46 23.04 11.34
C ALA A 632 -2.35 24.42 10.65
N ILE A 633 -2.59 25.52 11.37
CA ILE A 633 -2.46 26.90 10.85
C ILE A 633 -1.00 27.24 10.51
N GLN A 634 -0.03 26.88 11.37
CA GLN A 634 1.39 27.10 11.10
C GLN A 634 1.88 26.32 9.88
N LEU A 635 1.49 25.05 9.79
CA LEU A 635 1.84 24.17 8.67
C LEU A 635 1.19 24.63 7.37
N GLN A 636 -0.07 25.08 7.38
CA GLN A 636 -0.70 25.67 6.19
C GLN A 636 0.07 26.91 5.72
N ARG A 637 0.47 27.82 6.63
CA ARG A 637 1.28 29.00 6.26
C ARG A 637 2.63 28.62 5.65
N LYS A 638 3.31 27.59 6.19
CA LYS A 638 4.55 27.09 5.61
C LYS A 638 4.31 26.42 4.25
N GLN A 639 3.27 25.62 4.12
CA GLN A 639 2.87 24.97 2.87
C GLN A 639 2.60 26.00 1.78
N ASP A 640 1.77 27.00 2.08
CA ASP A 640 1.47 28.15 1.22
C ASP A 640 2.77 28.81 0.73
N SER A 641 3.63 29.24 1.66
CA SER A 641 4.88 29.97 1.34
C SER A 641 5.90 29.17 0.51
N THR A 642 5.78 27.84 0.45
CA THR A 642 6.78 26.95 -0.16
C THR A 642 6.29 26.32 -1.47
N PHE A 643 4.99 26.01 -1.54
CA PHE A 643 4.41 25.17 -2.59
C PHE A 643 3.26 25.83 -3.36
N TYR A 644 2.56 26.83 -2.80
CA TYR A 644 1.40 27.42 -3.48
C TYR A 644 1.82 28.26 -4.69
N ASP A 645 1.04 28.18 -5.77
CA ASP A 645 1.18 29.04 -6.95
C ASP A 645 0.29 30.28 -6.80
N GLU A 646 0.88 31.40 -6.37
CA GLU A 646 0.17 32.68 -6.23
C GLU A 646 -0.29 33.27 -7.60
N VAL A 647 0.13 32.71 -8.75
CA VAL A 647 -0.30 33.15 -10.09
C VAL A 647 -1.51 32.34 -10.58
N ASN A 648 -1.41 31.00 -10.57
CA ASN A 648 -2.44 30.13 -11.16
C ASN A 648 -3.30 29.38 -10.14
N GLY A 649 -2.98 29.44 -8.84
CA GLY A 649 -3.61 28.66 -7.78
C GLY A 649 -3.11 27.21 -7.72
N GLY A 650 -3.49 26.50 -6.65
CA GLY A 650 -3.05 25.13 -6.37
C GLY A 650 -1.58 25.04 -5.93
N TYR A 651 -1.10 23.81 -5.69
CA TYR A 651 0.18 23.57 -5.04
C TYR A 651 1.10 22.71 -5.90
N PHE A 652 2.36 23.15 -6.01
CA PHE A 652 3.44 22.37 -6.60
C PHE A 652 3.88 21.25 -5.65
N SER A 653 4.21 20.09 -6.21
CA SER A 653 4.86 18.95 -5.53
C SER A 653 6.12 19.33 -4.76
N THR A 654 6.95 20.20 -5.34
CA THR A 654 8.29 20.54 -4.85
C THR A 654 8.47 22.02 -4.58
N SER A 655 9.37 22.33 -3.63
CA SER A 655 9.80 23.70 -3.31
C SER A 655 10.38 24.40 -4.53
N SER A 656 10.18 25.72 -4.64
CA SER A 656 10.85 26.55 -5.67
C SER A 656 12.38 26.60 -5.50
N GLN A 657 12.90 26.16 -4.35
CA GLN A 657 14.33 26.08 -4.04
C GLN A 657 14.91 24.66 -4.20
N ALA A 658 14.10 23.70 -4.70
CA ALA A 658 14.53 22.31 -4.89
C ALA A 658 15.70 22.23 -5.88
N LYS A 659 16.89 21.87 -5.37
CA LYS A 659 18.09 21.66 -6.20
C LYS A 659 17.96 20.35 -6.96
N ASN A 660 18.47 20.33 -8.19
CA ASN A 660 18.59 19.12 -9.02
C ASN A 660 17.25 18.46 -9.40
N ILE A 661 16.15 19.23 -9.38
CA ILE A 661 14.82 18.84 -9.89
C ILE A 661 14.48 19.71 -11.09
N LEU A 662 14.32 19.09 -12.27
CA LEU A 662 14.18 19.82 -13.54
C LEU A 662 12.80 20.44 -13.77
N LEU A 663 11.74 19.82 -13.27
CA LEU A 663 10.36 20.20 -13.52
C LEU A 663 9.60 20.32 -12.20
N ARG A 664 8.85 21.41 -11.99
CA ARG A 664 7.86 21.52 -10.91
C ARG A 664 6.48 21.24 -11.49
N ARG A 665 5.73 20.35 -10.84
CA ARG A 665 4.36 19.96 -11.26
C ARG A 665 3.35 20.22 -10.16
N LYS A 666 2.08 20.32 -10.54
CA LYS A 666 0.93 20.11 -9.65
C LYS A 666 0.27 18.83 -10.12
N ASP A 667 0.04 17.88 -9.22
CA ASP A 667 -0.49 16.58 -9.61
C ASP A 667 -1.95 16.73 -10.06
N ASP A 668 -2.21 16.38 -11.31
CA ASP A 668 -3.48 16.48 -12.04
C ASP A 668 -4.17 15.13 -12.22
N TYR A 669 -3.74 14.13 -11.45
CA TYR A 669 -4.28 12.78 -11.43
C TYR A 669 -4.20 12.17 -10.02
N ASP A 670 -5.34 11.70 -9.51
CA ASP A 670 -5.42 10.94 -8.25
C ASP A 670 -5.05 9.46 -8.51
N GLY A 671 -3.79 9.13 -8.27
CA GLY A 671 -3.22 7.79 -8.44
C GLY A 671 -3.50 6.85 -7.26
N SER A 672 -2.44 6.28 -6.67
CA SER A 672 -2.53 5.46 -5.44
C SER A 672 -2.75 6.31 -4.18
N GLU A 673 -2.34 7.58 -4.23
CA GLU A 673 -2.53 8.59 -3.19
C GLU A 673 -3.32 9.77 -3.81
N PRO A 674 -4.18 10.46 -3.04
CA PRO A 674 -4.94 11.61 -3.54
C PRO A 674 -4.01 12.80 -3.76
N SER A 675 -4.27 13.57 -4.82
CA SER A 675 -3.48 14.73 -5.21
C SER A 675 -3.33 15.74 -4.05
N PRO A 676 -2.10 16.17 -3.72
CA PRO A 676 -1.89 17.05 -2.56
C PRO A 676 -2.58 18.40 -2.68
N SER A 677 -2.82 18.90 -3.90
CA SER A 677 -3.64 20.09 -4.15
C SER A 677 -5.10 19.89 -3.72
N ALA A 678 -5.70 18.72 -3.98
CA ALA A 678 -7.08 18.44 -3.55
C ALA A 678 -7.17 18.30 -2.03
N VAL A 679 -6.23 17.59 -1.39
CA VAL A 679 -6.16 17.48 0.07
C VAL A 679 -5.95 18.85 0.73
N SER A 680 -5.14 19.72 0.12
CA SER A 680 -4.94 21.09 0.59
C SER A 680 -6.19 21.95 0.40
N GLY A 681 -6.95 21.76 -0.69
CA GLY A 681 -8.27 22.38 -0.85
C GLY A 681 -9.23 22.02 0.29
N TRP A 682 -9.32 20.73 0.63
CA TRP A 682 -10.12 20.23 1.77
C TRP A 682 -9.71 20.86 3.10
N ASN A 683 -8.40 21.08 3.31
CA ASN A 683 -7.84 21.77 4.49
C ASN A 683 -8.22 23.25 4.51
N LEU A 684 -8.04 23.95 3.39
CA LEU A 684 -8.37 25.37 3.24
C LEU A 684 -9.86 25.65 3.50
N PHE A 685 -10.75 24.81 2.98
CA PHE A 685 -12.18 24.87 3.27
C PHE A 685 -12.47 24.82 4.78
N ARG A 686 -11.88 23.85 5.50
CA ARG A 686 -12.04 23.73 6.95
C ARG A 686 -11.40 24.86 7.72
N LEU A 687 -10.19 25.29 7.36
CA LEU A 687 -9.53 26.44 7.99
C LEU A 687 -10.36 27.71 7.82
N GLY A 688 -10.97 27.95 6.66
CA GLY A 688 -11.92 29.06 6.47
C GLY A 688 -13.10 29.00 7.44
N VAL A 689 -13.75 27.83 7.58
CA VAL A 689 -14.91 27.64 8.47
C VAL A 689 -14.54 27.74 9.96
N LEU A 690 -13.37 27.20 10.35
CA LEU A 690 -12.88 27.20 11.74
C LEU A 690 -12.38 28.58 12.19
N THR A 691 -11.72 29.33 11.30
CA THR A 691 -11.09 30.62 11.64
C THR A 691 -11.97 31.82 11.32
N GLY A 692 -12.82 31.74 10.29
CA GLY A 692 -13.52 32.89 9.73
C GLY A 692 -12.64 33.79 8.84
N ASP A 693 -11.41 33.38 8.51
CA ASP A 693 -10.56 34.12 7.55
C ASP A 693 -10.93 33.76 6.11
N ASP A 694 -11.64 34.67 5.44
CA ASP A 694 -12.07 34.55 4.04
C ASP A 694 -10.90 34.23 3.08
N LYS A 695 -9.64 34.56 3.42
CA LYS A 695 -8.46 34.23 2.59
C LYS A 695 -8.31 32.73 2.36
N TYR A 696 -8.63 31.90 3.36
CA TYR A 696 -8.60 30.45 3.18
C TYR A 696 -9.66 29.98 2.18
N TYR A 697 -10.84 30.59 2.20
CA TYR A 697 -11.93 30.27 1.27
C TYR A 697 -11.64 30.75 -0.16
N GLU A 698 -11.00 31.91 -0.33
CA GLU A 698 -10.54 32.38 -1.64
C GLU A 698 -9.38 31.52 -2.19
N LYS A 699 -8.42 31.09 -1.36
CA LYS A 699 -7.41 30.10 -1.77
C LYS A 699 -8.02 28.74 -2.09
N PHE A 700 -9.10 28.33 -1.43
CA PHE A 700 -9.84 27.10 -1.74
C PHE A 700 -10.46 27.16 -3.15
N LYS A 701 -11.19 28.24 -3.47
CA LYS A 701 -11.70 28.49 -4.83
C LYS A 701 -10.59 28.53 -5.87
N SER A 702 -9.52 29.28 -5.60
CA SER A 702 -8.36 29.40 -6.49
C SER A 702 -7.69 28.05 -6.74
N THR A 703 -7.61 27.19 -5.71
CA THR A 703 -7.09 25.82 -5.83
C THR A 703 -7.95 24.93 -6.71
N ILE A 704 -9.29 25.04 -6.68
CA ILE A 704 -10.17 24.31 -7.61
C ILE A 704 -10.02 24.85 -9.03
N ASN A 705 -10.06 26.19 -9.18
CA ASN A 705 -9.96 26.85 -10.49
C ASN A 705 -8.62 26.60 -11.20
N ALA A 706 -7.55 26.32 -10.46
CA ALA A 706 -6.25 25.90 -11.00
C ALA A 706 -6.31 24.60 -11.83
N PHE A 707 -7.39 23.82 -11.69
CA PHE A 707 -7.65 22.57 -12.40
C PHE A 707 -8.94 22.64 -13.24
N SER A 708 -9.48 23.83 -13.56
CA SER A 708 -10.76 23.93 -14.27
C SER A 708 -10.74 23.27 -15.65
N ILE A 709 -9.61 23.27 -16.36
CA ILE A 709 -9.46 22.58 -17.65
C ILE A 709 -9.50 21.05 -17.51
N PRO A 710 -8.64 20.38 -16.71
CA PRO A 710 -8.73 18.93 -16.54
C PRO A 710 -10.06 18.47 -15.90
N LEU A 711 -10.65 19.25 -14.99
CA LEU A 711 -11.99 18.98 -14.43
C LEU A 711 -13.12 19.00 -15.47
N ASN A 712 -12.99 19.77 -16.55
CA ASN A 712 -13.97 19.79 -17.64
C ASN A 712 -13.63 18.81 -18.78
N LYS A 713 -12.43 18.22 -18.80
CA LYS A 713 -11.95 17.35 -19.89
C LYS A 713 -11.86 15.87 -19.55
N ALA A 714 -11.48 15.54 -18.32
CA ALA A 714 -11.34 14.16 -17.83
C ALA A 714 -11.51 14.12 -16.28
N PRO A 715 -12.65 14.58 -15.74
CA PRO A 715 -12.89 14.67 -14.30
C PRO A 715 -12.65 13.37 -13.52
N PHE A 716 -12.81 12.17 -14.10
CA PHE A 716 -12.52 10.91 -13.41
C PHE A 716 -11.03 10.67 -13.10
N GLY A 717 -10.14 11.48 -13.67
CA GLY A 717 -8.75 11.60 -13.24
C GLY A 717 -8.57 12.34 -11.91
N LEU A 718 -9.55 13.15 -11.49
CA LEU A 718 -9.48 14.08 -10.36
C LEU A 718 -10.61 13.90 -9.30
N PRO A 719 -10.99 12.67 -8.88
CA PRO A 719 -12.04 12.43 -7.89
C PRO A 719 -11.86 13.20 -6.56
N ALA A 720 -10.64 13.39 -6.06
CA ALA A 720 -10.40 14.20 -4.84
C ALA A 720 -10.73 15.68 -5.06
N MET A 721 -10.50 16.21 -6.26
CA MET A 721 -10.88 17.58 -6.59
C MET A 721 -12.38 17.70 -6.88
N LEU A 722 -13.04 16.67 -7.42
CA LEU A 722 -14.50 16.65 -7.53
C LEU A 722 -15.19 16.68 -6.16
N ILE A 723 -14.62 16.05 -5.12
CA ILE A 723 -15.08 16.24 -3.73
C ILE A 723 -15.03 17.72 -3.36
N ASN A 724 -13.94 18.44 -3.67
CA ASN A 724 -13.85 19.88 -3.42
C ASN A 724 -14.88 20.69 -4.25
N CYS A 725 -15.21 20.28 -5.48
CA CYS A 725 -16.30 20.88 -6.24
C CYS A 725 -17.66 20.71 -5.52
N CYS A 726 -17.96 19.53 -4.97
CA CYS A 726 -19.15 19.32 -4.14
C CYS A 726 -19.16 20.22 -2.89
N LEU A 727 -18.02 20.41 -2.22
CA LEU A 727 -17.85 21.31 -1.07
C LEU A 727 -17.95 22.80 -1.42
N LEU A 728 -17.60 23.18 -2.66
CA LEU A 728 -17.78 24.54 -3.16
C LEU A 728 -19.25 24.84 -3.48
N LEU A 729 -19.95 23.87 -4.08
CA LEU A 729 -21.34 24.00 -4.53
C LEU A 729 -22.38 23.82 -3.42
N LYS A 730 -22.01 23.24 -2.27
CA LYS A 730 -22.90 23.01 -1.11
C LYS A 730 -22.23 23.57 0.15
N GLU A 731 -22.77 24.68 0.66
CA GLU A 731 -22.19 25.46 1.77
C GLU A 731 -21.84 24.59 3.00
N ALA A 732 -20.88 25.03 3.80
CA ALA A 732 -20.45 24.30 5.00
C ALA A 732 -21.55 24.21 6.07
N THR A 733 -21.78 22.99 6.58
CA THR A 733 -22.52 22.78 7.84
C THR A 733 -21.56 22.96 9.02
N ARG A 734 -21.49 24.17 9.57
CA ARG A 734 -20.69 24.47 10.77
C ARG A 734 -21.49 24.12 12.02
N VAL A 735 -21.06 23.12 12.78
CA VAL A 735 -21.67 22.76 14.06
C VAL A 735 -20.76 23.24 15.20
N VAL A 736 -21.17 24.27 15.95
CA VAL A 736 -20.43 24.74 17.12
C VAL A 736 -20.99 24.08 18.37
N LEU A 737 -20.18 23.25 19.03
CA LEU A 737 -20.55 22.58 20.28
C LEU A 737 -19.91 23.32 21.46
N VAL A 738 -20.74 23.95 22.29
CA VAL A 738 -20.32 24.69 23.50
C VAL A 738 -20.55 23.81 24.73
N SER A 739 -19.51 23.58 25.52
CA SER A 739 -19.51 22.74 26.74
C SER A 739 -18.27 23.06 27.59
N ASP A 740 -18.22 22.64 28.85
CA ASP A 740 -16.97 22.76 29.63
C ASP A 740 -15.92 21.73 29.17
N SER A 741 -16.32 20.52 28.75
CA SER A 741 -15.40 19.50 28.23
C SER A 741 -16.04 18.45 27.31
N TRP A 742 -15.30 18.01 26.28
CA TRP A 742 -15.65 16.82 25.48
C TRP A 742 -15.87 15.53 26.28
N LYS A 743 -15.36 15.46 27.52
CA LYS A 743 -15.51 14.29 28.39
C LYS A 743 -16.87 14.19 29.06
N GLU A 744 -17.68 15.24 29.01
CA GLU A 744 -19.01 15.27 29.63
C GLU A 744 -19.98 14.33 28.89
N PRO A 745 -20.79 13.51 29.59
CA PRO A 745 -21.67 12.53 28.94
C PRO A 745 -22.62 13.15 27.90
N GLN A 746 -23.26 14.28 28.22
CA GLN A 746 -24.18 14.97 27.31
C GLN A 746 -23.43 15.55 26.08
N SER A 747 -22.21 16.06 26.26
CA SER A 747 -21.36 16.50 25.14
C SER A 747 -21.00 15.33 24.22
N ARG A 748 -20.66 14.16 24.79
CA ARG A 748 -20.41 12.94 24.01
C ARG A 748 -21.65 12.49 23.24
N ASP A 749 -22.84 12.58 23.83
CA ASP A 749 -24.10 12.25 23.15
C ASP A 749 -24.42 13.21 21.99
N LEU A 750 -24.13 14.51 22.12
CA LEU A 750 -24.24 15.44 21.00
C LEU A 750 -23.19 15.15 19.91
N VAL A 751 -21.93 14.85 20.27
CA VAL A 751 -20.89 14.44 19.30
C VAL A 751 -21.29 13.16 18.56
N ARG A 752 -21.90 12.17 19.22
CA ARG A 752 -22.41 10.95 18.56
C ARG A 752 -23.45 11.26 17.48
N VAL A 753 -24.39 12.17 17.73
CA VAL A 753 -25.37 12.61 16.72
C VAL A 753 -24.68 13.26 15.52
N ILE A 754 -23.65 14.08 15.77
CA ILE A 754 -22.87 14.76 14.73
C ILE A 754 -22.10 13.73 13.88
N MET A 755 -21.44 12.77 14.53
CA MET A 755 -20.51 11.83 13.89
C MET A 755 -21.17 10.57 13.29
N SER A 756 -22.37 10.20 13.73
CA SER A 756 -23.12 9.05 13.19
C SER A 756 -23.68 9.27 11.77
N ARG A 757 -23.45 10.45 11.18
CA ARG A 757 -23.86 10.88 9.84
C ARG A 757 -22.67 11.00 8.89
N PHE A 758 -22.85 10.54 7.65
CA PHE A 758 -21.95 10.85 6.54
C PHE A 758 -22.31 12.23 5.97
N GLU A 759 -21.48 13.22 6.25
CA GLU A 759 -21.71 14.63 5.87
C GLU A 759 -20.37 15.32 5.53
N PRO A 760 -19.90 15.26 4.27
CA PRO A 760 -18.57 15.73 3.87
C PRO A 760 -18.29 17.24 4.06
N ASN A 761 -19.32 18.08 3.99
CA ASN A 761 -19.24 19.54 4.21
C ASN A 761 -19.28 19.96 5.70
N ARG A 762 -19.46 19.00 6.61
CA ARG A 762 -19.55 19.25 8.04
C ARG A 762 -18.20 19.66 8.62
N VAL A 763 -18.22 20.65 9.50
CA VAL A 763 -17.07 21.08 10.31
C VAL A 763 -17.53 21.25 11.76
N LEU A 764 -16.95 20.48 12.68
CA LEU A 764 -17.20 20.62 14.11
C LEU A 764 -16.27 21.69 14.71
N VAL A 765 -16.87 22.67 15.39
CA VAL A 765 -16.13 23.64 16.23
C VAL A 765 -16.35 23.24 17.70
N PRO A 766 -15.43 22.47 18.30
CA PRO A 766 -15.48 22.14 19.73
C PRO A 766 -15.09 23.37 20.57
N LEU A 767 -16.08 24.19 20.97
CA LEU A 767 -15.87 25.42 21.74
C LEU A 767 -15.94 25.13 23.24
N TYR A 768 -14.84 24.64 23.79
CA TYR A 768 -14.74 24.21 25.18
C TYR A 768 -14.08 25.24 26.09
N SER A 769 -14.38 25.22 27.39
CA SER A 769 -13.86 26.20 28.36
C SER A 769 -12.32 26.30 28.41
N ASN A 770 -11.59 25.25 28.04
CA ASN A 770 -10.13 25.28 27.93
C ASN A 770 -9.58 25.95 26.64
N ASN A 771 -10.35 26.01 25.55
CA ASN A 771 -9.92 26.56 24.26
C ASN A 771 -10.68 27.83 23.83
N ARG A 772 -11.75 28.19 24.54
CA ARG A 772 -12.70 29.27 24.19
C ARG A 772 -11.99 30.60 23.92
N ARG A 773 -10.97 30.94 24.71
CA ARG A 773 -10.17 32.17 24.53
C ARG A 773 -9.43 32.20 23.18
N PHE A 774 -8.86 31.06 22.76
CA PHE A 774 -8.15 30.97 21.49
C PHE A 774 -9.12 31.00 20.32
N LEU A 775 -10.19 30.20 20.34
CA LEU A 775 -11.16 30.17 19.24
C LEU A 775 -11.90 31.51 19.07
N SER A 776 -12.29 32.18 20.16
CA SER A 776 -12.85 33.54 20.12
C SER A 776 -11.85 34.62 19.65
N SER A 777 -10.54 34.33 19.64
CA SER A 777 -9.52 35.22 19.05
C SER A 777 -9.36 35.03 17.54
N LEU A 778 -9.84 33.89 17.00
CA LEU A 778 -9.89 33.63 15.56
C LEU A 778 -11.19 34.20 14.97
N SER A 779 -12.34 33.83 15.54
CA SER A 779 -13.66 34.31 15.10
C SER A 779 -14.44 34.97 16.24
N THR A 780 -14.81 36.23 16.04
CA THR A 780 -15.57 37.04 17.00
C THR A 780 -16.97 36.49 17.26
N GLU A 781 -17.59 35.83 16.27
CA GLU A 781 -18.92 35.20 16.36
C GLU A 781 -18.99 34.19 17.52
N LEU A 782 -17.93 33.39 17.70
CA LEU A 782 -17.85 32.35 18.74
C LEU A 782 -17.91 32.93 20.16
N THR A 783 -17.59 34.22 20.35
CA THR A 783 -17.66 34.89 21.65
C THR A 783 -19.08 34.94 22.21
N ALA A 784 -20.08 35.08 21.32
CA ALA A 784 -21.49 35.21 21.67
C ALA A 784 -22.17 33.86 21.98
N MET A 785 -21.64 32.76 21.44
CA MET A 785 -22.18 31.41 21.63
C MET A 785 -21.88 30.88 23.04
N LYS A 786 -22.90 30.37 23.74
CA LYS A 786 -22.85 29.99 25.17
C LYS A 786 -23.65 28.70 25.41
N MET A 787 -23.41 28.07 26.56
CA MET A 787 -24.32 27.04 27.07
C MET A 787 -25.68 27.64 27.43
N ILE A 788 -26.75 26.91 27.17
CA ILE A 788 -28.13 27.22 27.59
C ILE A 788 -28.41 26.44 28.87
N GLN A 789 -28.84 27.15 29.92
CA GLN A 789 -29.14 26.54 31.22
C GLN A 789 -28.00 25.62 31.72
N ASP A 790 -26.76 26.09 31.56
CA ASP A 790 -25.52 25.39 31.91
C ASP A 790 -25.39 23.96 31.31
N SER A 791 -26.11 23.69 30.21
CA SER A 791 -26.08 22.42 29.49
C SER A 791 -25.26 22.53 28.19
N PRO A 792 -24.52 21.47 27.79
CA PRO A 792 -23.90 21.37 26.48
C PRO A 792 -24.87 21.74 25.35
N THR A 793 -24.45 22.67 24.50
CA THR A 793 -25.32 23.32 23.51
C THR A 793 -24.68 23.28 22.14
N ALA A 794 -25.41 22.77 21.14
CA ALA A 794 -25.00 22.78 19.75
C ALA A 794 -25.68 23.90 18.97
N TYR A 795 -24.89 24.65 18.19
CA TYR A 795 -25.35 25.63 17.22
C TYR A 795 -25.08 25.07 15.82
N VAL A 796 -26.13 24.79 15.05
CA VAL A 796 -26.02 24.34 13.65
C VAL A 796 -26.14 25.55 12.74
N CYS A 797 -25.09 25.85 11.97
CA CYS A 797 -25.05 26.97 11.05
C CYS A 797 -24.76 26.50 9.62
N HIS A 798 -25.51 27.04 8.66
CA HIS A 798 -25.34 26.85 7.23
C HIS A 798 -24.85 28.19 6.66
N GLY A 799 -23.63 28.19 6.13
CA GLY A 799 -22.94 29.43 5.74
C GLY A 799 -22.86 30.41 6.91
N LYS A 800 -23.48 31.59 6.75
CA LYS A 800 -23.52 32.67 7.77
C LYS A 800 -24.80 32.67 8.63
N THR A 801 -25.72 31.71 8.44
CA THR A 801 -27.01 31.66 9.16
C THR A 801 -27.03 30.48 10.13
N CYS A 802 -27.39 30.72 11.40
CA CYS A 802 -27.53 29.67 12.40
C CYS A 802 -29.00 29.38 12.71
N LYS A 803 -29.34 28.08 12.85
CA LYS A 803 -30.61 27.61 13.41
C LYS A 803 -30.65 27.91 14.91
N ASN A 804 -31.83 27.75 15.54
CA ASN A 804 -31.94 27.85 16.99
C ASN A 804 -30.99 26.84 17.67
N PRO A 805 -30.26 27.24 18.73
CA PRO A 805 -29.41 26.34 19.50
C PRO A 805 -30.21 25.23 20.20
N VAL A 806 -29.60 24.06 20.31
CA VAL A 806 -30.22 22.82 20.82
C VAL A 806 -29.37 22.18 21.90
N THR A 807 -29.99 21.45 22.84
CA THR A 807 -29.29 20.84 24.00
C THR A 807 -29.48 19.33 24.11
N THR A 808 -30.44 18.77 23.37
CA THR A 808 -30.73 17.33 23.35
C THR A 808 -30.30 16.68 22.03
N LYS A 809 -30.11 15.35 22.07
CA LYS A 809 -29.72 14.55 20.90
C LYS A 809 -30.84 14.49 19.85
N GLU A 810 -32.11 14.48 20.28
CA GLU A 810 -33.29 14.48 19.42
C GLU A 810 -33.43 15.81 18.66
N GLU A 811 -33.28 16.94 19.35
CA GLU A 811 -33.31 18.27 18.72
C GLU A 811 -32.13 18.47 17.75
N LEU A 812 -30.93 18.01 18.11
CA LEU A 812 -29.76 18.09 17.23
C LEU A 812 -29.91 17.21 15.99
N ALA A 813 -30.47 16.01 16.13
CA ALA A 813 -30.81 15.17 14.98
C ALA A 813 -31.79 15.90 14.05
N ALA A 814 -32.91 16.41 14.57
CA ALA A 814 -33.88 17.17 13.76
C ALA A 814 -33.30 18.46 13.14
N SER A 815 -32.37 19.14 13.82
CA SER A 815 -31.70 20.34 13.31
C SER A 815 -30.75 20.05 12.13
N LEU A 816 -30.12 18.88 12.12
CA LEU A 816 -29.29 18.38 11.01
C LEU A 816 -30.16 17.80 9.88
N ASP A 817 -31.20 17.03 10.21
CA ASP A 817 -32.04 16.31 9.24
C ASP A 817 -33.07 17.23 8.53
N SER A 818 -33.27 18.47 8.99
CA SER A 818 -34.30 19.39 8.47
C SER A 818 -34.03 19.96 7.07
N GLU A 819 -32.88 19.67 6.45
CA GLU A 819 -32.61 19.96 5.03
C GLU A 819 -31.82 18.82 4.36
N GLY A 820 -32.54 17.74 3.99
CA GLY A 820 -32.00 16.59 3.25
C GLY A 820 -32.98 15.98 2.26
#